data_AF-A0A8B8BXK5-F1
#
_entry.id   AF-A0A8B8BXK5-F1
#
_cell.length_a   1.000
_cell.length_b   1.000
_cell.length_c   1.000
_cell.angle_alpha   90.00
_cell.angle_beta   90.00
_cell.angle_gamma   90.00
#
_symmetry.space_group_name_H-M   'P 1'
#
loop_
_entity.id
_entity.type
_entity.pdbx_description
1 polymer ?
#
loop_
_entity_poly.entity_id
_entity_poly.type
_entity_poly.pdbx_seq_one_letter_code
_entity_poly.pdbx_strand_id
1 'polypeptide(L)'
;MELSFGTTEFWRNGPQPGALYNFPGNVETKQTTQIGASKRTLAPTVTGTSVLGLCFDGGVIIAADMLGSYGALARYRNLSRLMKVNDTTALGISGDYADYQFMKSVIEQRVIDEECLNDGFQYTPKSLFSWMTRVLYNRRSNFNPLWNTFIVGGLQNGEPFLGYIDKIGIAYNDPTIASGYGAYIAAPLLRDAYEANPKMSLAEAEKKIDECMKILYYRDARSLNKYEVVIVTKDGTMVKSPIVSEPNWEIAHMIKKSPLQITTELYIHQNAPNKTRATCINCKSNSRYIARLSAVETFRLLSPDLSHEMSAITALLVAALLLGVSRANPENSQGRKSFKGYQVLSVRAENEMQIEYLNLLQQGPEIDFFQIPSLTQRTDILVPPRQLKDVKKSLRKMRMPYEVINPDIETTIQRERQQLSSKATNDIWTTYLMWENFELWLQERSSNYPNRIQLKSIGKSIEGKDIWQVKVAADVNGAKKPAMYVECLAHAREWITGSVCLGSIEILTTNYGQSGALGQQATLMLDKFDWYFIPMMNPDGYNFTKQNRLWRKNRRANVVSSCPGVDLNRNFAADWGGAGSSSNWCSDTYRGGSANSEPEAQAVIDAVAETGDVRSYLSVHSYSQLLLVPHAYAAIKAPDYDELKNVGDIAMLALRQVNGVNFQVGHGPEILYAASGGAFDYFKLNGVKYCYVYELRPASGSGTDGFILPASQIDPSIRETFASFYSFADQIPA
;
A
#
# COMPACT_ATOMS: atom_id res chain seq x y z
N MET A 1 -46.16 -53.87 32.77
CA MET A 1 -44.84 -54.47 33.03
C MET A 1 -44.10 -54.49 31.71
N GLU A 2 -43.10 -53.64 31.61
CA GLU A 2 -42.33 -53.38 30.40
C GLU A 2 -41.50 -54.60 30.00
N LEU A 3 -41.46 -54.87 28.70
CA LEU A 3 -40.58 -55.85 28.06
C LEU A 3 -39.18 -55.22 27.92
N SER A 4 -38.22 -55.67 28.72
CA SER A 4 -36.82 -55.29 28.58
C SER A 4 -36.19 -56.01 27.39
N PHE A 5 -35.88 -55.29 26.31
CA PHE A 5 -34.93 -55.77 25.32
C PHE A 5 -33.53 -55.66 25.90
N GLY A 6 -32.88 -56.80 26.09
CA GLY A 6 -31.51 -56.90 26.58
C GLY A 6 -30.53 -56.27 25.60
N THR A 7 -29.77 -55.28 26.05
CA THR A 7 -28.59 -54.80 25.35
C THR A 7 -27.41 -55.67 25.76
N THR A 8 -27.07 -56.66 24.94
CA THR A 8 -25.73 -57.23 24.93
C THR A 8 -24.74 -56.09 24.69
N GLU A 9 -23.88 -55.79 25.66
CA GLU A 9 -22.81 -54.81 25.53
C GLU A 9 -21.94 -55.19 24.34
N PHE A 10 -22.03 -54.39 23.27
CA PHE A 10 -21.35 -54.64 22.01
C PHE A 10 -19.81 -54.62 22.17
N TRP A 11 -19.29 -53.99 23.23
CA TRP A 11 -17.85 -53.87 23.50
C TRP A 11 -17.60 -53.65 25.01
N ARG A 12 -17.13 -54.67 25.74
CA ARG A 12 -16.89 -54.56 27.20
C ARG A 12 -15.76 -53.61 27.61
N ASN A 13 -14.85 -53.30 26.69
CA ASN A 13 -13.68 -52.42 26.93
C ASN A 13 -13.54 -51.33 25.85
N GLY A 14 -14.66 -50.90 25.28
CA GLY A 14 -14.69 -49.89 24.20
C GLY A 14 -15.13 -48.53 24.71
N PRO A 15 -14.74 -47.45 24.04
CA PRO A 15 -15.25 -46.13 24.38
C PRO A 15 -16.77 -46.11 24.23
N GLN A 16 -17.45 -45.50 25.19
CA GLN A 16 -18.91 -45.37 25.14
C GLN A 16 -19.35 -44.61 23.87
N PRO A 17 -20.58 -44.84 23.37
CA PRO A 17 -21.10 -44.13 22.21
C PRO A 17 -20.95 -42.60 22.38
N GLY A 18 -20.14 -41.99 21.52
CA GLY A 18 -19.81 -40.55 21.57
C GLY A 18 -18.38 -40.22 22.04
N ALA A 19 -17.60 -41.19 22.52
CA ALA A 19 -16.19 -40.99 22.87
C ALA A 19 -15.24 -41.42 21.72
N LEU A 20 -14.23 -40.59 21.44
CA LEU A 20 -13.23 -40.82 20.39
C LEU A 20 -12.11 -41.76 20.86
N TYR A 21 -11.70 -42.70 20.00
CA TYR A 21 -10.65 -43.70 20.25
C TYR A 21 -9.32 -43.29 19.61
N ASN A 22 -8.20 -43.45 20.34
CA ASN A 22 -6.85 -43.22 19.81
C ASN A 22 -6.13 -44.57 19.58
N PHE A 23 -5.68 -44.83 18.36
CA PHE A 23 -4.90 -46.04 18.03
C PHE A 23 -3.42 -45.90 18.45
N PRO A 24 -2.77 -46.97 18.94
CA PRO A 24 -1.41 -46.91 19.43
C PRO A 24 -0.40 -47.12 18.29
N GLY A 25 0.43 -46.11 18.02
CA GLY A 25 1.57 -46.25 17.11
C GLY A 25 2.08 -44.95 16.49
N ASN A 26 2.62 -44.02 17.29
CA ASN A 26 3.91 -43.38 17.00
C ASN A 26 4.32 -42.38 18.12
N VAL A 27 5.47 -42.71 18.71
CA VAL A 27 6.49 -41.95 19.46
C VAL A 27 6.18 -40.54 19.96
N GLU A 28 6.46 -40.40 21.27
CA GLU A 28 6.47 -39.19 22.09
C GLU A 28 6.99 -37.93 21.37
N THR A 29 6.06 -37.07 20.98
CA THR A 29 6.31 -35.63 20.87
C THR A 29 5.19 -34.93 21.61
N LYS A 30 5.55 -34.03 22.53
CA LYS A 30 4.63 -33.16 23.28
C LYS A 30 3.92 -32.20 22.32
N GLN A 31 2.94 -32.72 21.64
CA GLN A 31 1.76 -32.04 21.13
C GLN A 31 0.63 -33.03 21.47
N THR A 32 -0.59 -32.64 21.80
CA THR A 32 -1.41 -31.82 20.92
C THR A 32 -2.66 -31.37 21.69
N THR A 33 -3.02 -30.11 21.46
CA THR A 33 -4.37 -29.69 21.07
C THR A 33 -5.51 -29.74 22.08
N GLN A 34 -5.90 -28.55 22.55
CA GLN A 34 -7.31 -28.19 22.40
C GLN A 34 -7.61 -28.06 20.89
N ILE A 35 -7.97 -29.16 20.22
CA ILE A 35 -8.84 -29.09 19.04
C ILE A 35 -10.24 -28.92 19.64
N GLY A 36 -10.53 -27.70 20.06
CA GLY A 36 -11.91 -27.23 20.07
C GLY A 36 -12.17 -26.60 18.71
N ALA A 37 -13.33 -26.86 18.11
CA ALA A 37 -13.82 -25.98 17.05
C ALA A 37 -13.68 -24.54 17.56
N SER A 38 -12.92 -23.71 16.83
CA SER A 38 -12.81 -22.28 17.12
C SER A 38 -14.22 -21.72 17.27
N LYS A 39 -14.60 -21.32 18.48
CA LYS A 39 -15.99 -20.90 18.75
C LYS A 39 -16.33 -19.55 18.12
N ARG A 40 -15.36 -18.81 17.55
CA ARG A 40 -15.61 -17.56 16.81
C ARG A 40 -14.60 -17.34 15.70
N THR A 41 -15.12 -17.22 14.49
CA THR A 41 -14.40 -16.72 13.33
C THR A 41 -14.08 -15.22 13.52
N LEU A 42 -12.83 -14.81 13.30
CA LEU A 42 -12.37 -13.41 13.49
C LEU A 42 -12.43 -12.54 12.22
N ALA A 43 -12.75 -13.15 11.08
CA ALA A 43 -12.91 -12.51 9.79
C ALA A 43 -14.08 -13.19 9.06
N PRO A 44 -14.83 -12.50 8.21
CA PRO A 44 -15.95 -13.11 7.51
C PRO A 44 -15.47 -14.29 6.66
N THR A 45 -16.10 -15.47 6.79
CA THR A 45 -15.67 -16.69 6.06
C THR A 45 -16.50 -16.90 4.81
N VAL A 46 -17.83 -17.01 4.98
CA VAL A 46 -18.77 -17.19 3.87
C VAL A 46 -19.42 -15.84 3.61
N THR A 47 -19.11 -15.22 2.48
CA THR A 47 -19.63 -13.89 2.17
C THR A 47 -20.53 -13.89 0.95
N GLY A 48 -21.62 -13.11 1.04
CA GLY A 48 -22.41 -12.66 -0.10
C GLY A 48 -22.04 -11.23 -0.46
N THR A 49 -22.07 -10.87 -1.74
CA THR A 49 -21.58 -9.55 -2.20
C THR A 49 -22.67 -8.50 -2.20
N SER A 50 -23.49 -8.46 -3.24
CA SER A 50 -24.35 -7.31 -3.54
C SER A 50 -25.79 -7.57 -3.12
N VAL A 51 -26.45 -6.53 -2.62
CA VAL A 51 -27.89 -6.46 -2.40
C VAL A 51 -28.37 -5.13 -2.95
N LEU A 52 -29.47 -5.14 -3.69
CA LEU A 52 -30.06 -3.98 -4.34
C LEU A 52 -31.43 -3.70 -3.73
N GLY A 53 -31.79 -2.43 -3.62
CA GLY A 53 -33.10 -1.96 -3.17
C GLY A 53 -33.56 -0.77 -4.01
N LEU A 54 -34.85 -0.76 -4.36
CA LEU A 54 -35.48 0.29 -5.17
C LEU A 54 -36.90 0.55 -4.68
N CYS A 55 -37.25 1.81 -4.49
CA CYS A 55 -38.63 2.25 -4.26
C CYS A 55 -39.37 2.38 -5.60
N PHE A 56 -40.65 2.03 -5.60
CA PHE A 56 -41.57 2.21 -6.72
C PHE A 56 -42.93 2.70 -6.21
N ASP A 57 -43.86 3.04 -7.11
CA ASP A 57 -45.17 3.54 -6.71
C ASP A 57 -45.96 2.46 -5.93
N GLY A 58 -46.19 2.72 -4.64
CA GLY A 58 -46.88 1.80 -3.74
C GLY A 58 -46.01 0.70 -3.12
N GLY A 59 -44.67 0.75 -3.23
CA GLY A 59 -43.83 -0.20 -2.49
C GLY A 59 -42.32 -0.16 -2.71
N VAL A 60 -41.66 -1.23 -2.24
CA VAL A 60 -40.20 -1.41 -2.26
C VAL A 60 -39.85 -2.81 -2.75
N ILE A 61 -38.82 -2.92 -3.58
CA ILE A 61 -38.24 -4.18 -4.05
C ILE A 61 -36.79 -4.30 -3.57
N ILE A 62 -36.42 -5.46 -3.00
CA ILE A 62 -35.04 -5.78 -2.56
C ILE A 62 -34.59 -7.07 -3.25
N ALA A 63 -33.38 -7.10 -3.80
CA ALA A 63 -32.84 -8.26 -4.52
C ALA A 63 -31.42 -8.64 -4.07
N ALA A 64 -31.13 -9.94 -4.06
CA ALA A 64 -29.79 -10.47 -3.76
C ALA A 64 -29.54 -11.79 -4.49
N ASP A 65 -28.32 -12.01 -4.99
CA ASP A 65 -27.94 -13.32 -5.55
C ASP A 65 -27.83 -14.40 -4.47
N MET A 66 -27.84 -15.67 -4.90
CA MET A 66 -27.86 -16.82 -3.99
C MET A 66 -26.48 -17.45 -3.74
N LEU A 67 -25.38 -16.72 -3.98
CA LEU A 67 -24.02 -17.23 -3.82
C LEU A 67 -23.40 -16.87 -2.47
N GLY A 68 -22.86 -17.87 -1.78
CA GLY A 68 -21.90 -17.73 -0.68
C GLY A 68 -20.51 -18.16 -1.11
N SER A 69 -19.53 -17.28 -0.93
CA SER A 69 -18.14 -17.48 -1.36
C SER A 69 -17.16 -17.55 -0.19
N TYR A 70 -16.18 -18.45 -0.27
CA TYR A 70 -14.99 -18.47 0.58
C TYR A 70 -13.87 -17.68 -0.12
N GLY A 71 -13.73 -16.41 0.22
CA GLY A 71 -12.85 -15.51 -0.54
C GLY A 71 -13.29 -15.44 -2.01
N ALA A 72 -12.43 -15.90 -2.93
CA ALA A 72 -12.75 -15.97 -4.36
C ALA A 72 -13.42 -17.28 -4.81
N LEU A 73 -13.57 -18.28 -3.92
CA LEU A 73 -14.14 -19.57 -4.25
C LEU A 73 -15.67 -19.59 -4.03
N ALA A 74 -16.42 -19.67 -5.12
CA ALA A 74 -17.86 -19.93 -5.10
C ALA A 74 -18.16 -21.30 -4.44
N ARG A 75 -18.79 -21.30 -3.25
CA ARG A 75 -19.02 -22.52 -2.46
C ARG A 75 -20.48 -22.94 -2.39
N TYR A 76 -21.36 -22.05 -1.94
CA TYR A 76 -22.78 -22.34 -1.70
C TYR A 76 -23.63 -21.59 -2.72
N ARG A 77 -24.37 -22.30 -3.58
CA ARG A 77 -25.10 -21.70 -4.72
C ARG A 77 -26.60 -21.53 -4.49
N ASN A 78 -27.06 -21.72 -3.26
CA ASN A 78 -28.47 -21.70 -2.90
C ASN A 78 -28.67 -21.14 -1.48
N LEU A 79 -28.01 -20.03 -1.17
CA LEU A 79 -28.18 -19.32 0.09
C LEU A 79 -29.17 -18.17 -0.08
N SER A 80 -30.19 -18.11 0.77
CA SER A 80 -31.08 -16.96 0.81
C SER A 80 -30.44 -15.84 1.62
N ARG A 81 -30.36 -14.64 1.05
CA ARG A 81 -29.79 -13.45 1.71
C ARG A 81 -30.85 -12.37 1.99
N LEU A 82 -32.12 -12.73 1.81
CA LEU A 82 -33.26 -11.89 2.07
C LEU A 82 -34.14 -12.53 3.15
N MET A 83 -34.84 -11.71 3.91
CA MET A 83 -35.72 -12.12 5.00
C MET A 83 -37.01 -11.28 4.96
N LYS A 84 -38.16 -11.96 4.98
CA LYS A 84 -39.44 -11.33 5.34
C LYS A 84 -39.44 -11.18 6.86
N VAL A 85 -39.56 -9.94 7.36
CA VAL A 85 -39.65 -9.68 8.81
C VAL A 85 -41.11 -9.73 9.26
N ASN A 86 -42.01 -9.08 8.51
CA ASN A 86 -43.47 -9.16 8.66
C ASN A 86 -44.13 -8.72 7.33
N ASP A 87 -45.42 -8.40 7.33
CA ASP A 87 -46.15 -8.01 6.12
C ASP A 87 -45.83 -6.59 5.61
N THR A 88 -45.13 -5.78 6.41
CA THR A 88 -44.79 -4.39 6.06
C THR A 88 -43.28 -4.14 5.97
N THR A 89 -42.45 -5.10 6.38
CA THR A 89 -40.99 -4.95 6.50
C THR A 89 -40.23 -6.17 5.96
N ALA A 90 -39.17 -5.91 5.20
CA ALA A 90 -38.22 -6.87 4.68
C ALA A 90 -36.76 -6.43 4.92
N LEU A 91 -35.84 -7.40 4.87
CA LEU A 91 -34.43 -7.22 5.14
C LEU A 91 -33.58 -7.94 4.08
N GLY A 92 -32.58 -7.25 3.53
CA GLY A 92 -31.58 -7.83 2.62
C GLY A 92 -30.15 -7.65 3.11
N ILE A 93 -29.29 -8.64 2.85
CA ILE A 93 -27.98 -8.73 3.53
C ILE A 93 -26.79 -9.04 2.60
N SER A 94 -25.71 -8.29 2.85
CA SER A 94 -24.38 -8.50 2.28
C SER A 94 -23.36 -8.70 3.39
N GLY A 95 -22.21 -9.30 3.07
CA GLY A 95 -21.18 -9.65 4.06
C GLY A 95 -21.31 -11.08 4.58
N ASP A 96 -20.95 -11.32 5.84
CA ASP A 96 -20.82 -12.66 6.40
C ASP A 96 -22.16 -13.38 6.64
N TYR A 97 -22.25 -14.63 6.21
CA TYR A 97 -23.49 -15.40 6.32
C TYR A 97 -23.77 -15.93 7.73
N ALA A 98 -22.75 -16.17 8.55
CA ALA A 98 -22.95 -16.65 9.92
C ALA A 98 -23.46 -15.52 10.83
N ASP A 99 -22.90 -14.31 10.67
CA ASP A 99 -23.41 -13.12 11.37
C ASP A 99 -24.84 -12.76 10.94
N TYR A 100 -25.20 -13.01 9.68
CA TYR A 100 -26.60 -12.95 9.24
C TYR A 100 -27.46 -13.94 10.00
N GLN A 101 -27.09 -15.22 10.05
CA GLN A 101 -27.89 -16.24 10.75
C GLN A 101 -28.13 -15.86 12.22
N PHE A 102 -27.12 -15.28 12.87
CA PHE A 102 -27.27 -14.73 14.21
C PHE A 102 -28.28 -13.56 14.27
N MET A 103 -28.17 -12.56 13.39
CA MET A 103 -29.12 -11.44 13.40
C MET A 103 -30.53 -11.85 13.02
N LYS A 104 -30.67 -12.81 12.10
CA LYS A 104 -31.96 -13.38 11.71
C LYS A 104 -32.67 -13.98 12.92
N SER A 105 -32.00 -14.83 13.70
CA SER A 105 -32.62 -15.44 14.88
C SER A 105 -33.01 -14.42 15.94
N VAL A 106 -32.20 -13.37 16.13
CA VAL A 106 -32.53 -12.27 17.04
C VAL A 106 -33.77 -11.49 16.56
N ILE A 107 -33.88 -11.20 15.26
CA ILE A 107 -35.02 -10.47 14.70
C ILE A 107 -36.29 -11.33 14.75
N GLU A 108 -36.19 -12.61 14.37
CA GLU A 108 -37.32 -13.56 14.44
C GLU A 108 -37.86 -13.65 15.87
N GLN A 109 -36.99 -13.79 16.87
CA GLN A 109 -37.41 -13.83 18.26
C GLN A 109 -38.12 -12.54 18.68
N ARG A 110 -37.61 -11.37 18.28
CA ARG A 110 -38.25 -10.09 18.61
C ARG A 110 -39.62 -9.92 17.96
N VAL A 111 -39.79 -10.38 16.72
CA VAL A 111 -41.10 -10.36 16.04
C VAL A 111 -42.08 -11.24 16.80
N ILE A 112 -41.66 -12.45 17.20
CA ILE A 112 -42.49 -13.36 18.00
C ILE A 112 -42.87 -12.72 19.34
N ASP A 113 -41.92 -12.10 20.04
CA ASP A 113 -42.16 -11.45 21.33
C ASP A 113 -43.20 -10.32 21.21
N GLU A 114 -43.14 -9.53 20.12
CA GLU A 114 -44.10 -8.45 19.84
C GLU A 114 -45.49 -9.01 19.51
N GLU A 115 -45.57 -10.05 18.68
CA GLU A 115 -46.84 -10.73 18.36
C GLU A 115 -47.48 -11.35 19.61
N CYS A 116 -46.68 -11.83 20.56
CA CYS A 116 -47.18 -12.36 21.83
C CYS A 116 -47.80 -11.29 22.73
N LEU A 117 -47.40 -10.01 22.62
CA LEU A 117 -48.02 -8.91 23.37
C LEU A 117 -49.45 -8.62 22.88
N ASN A 118 -49.74 -8.90 21.60
CA ASN A 118 -51.05 -8.79 20.97
C ASN A 118 -51.75 -7.43 21.21
N ASP A 119 -50.98 -6.34 21.23
CA ASP A 119 -51.46 -4.97 21.41
C ASP A 119 -51.74 -4.23 20.09
N GLY A 120 -51.57 -4.94 18.96
CA GLY A 120 -51.81 -4.45 17.60
C GLY A 120 -50.62 -3.70 17.00
N PHE A 121 -49.48 -3.58 17.69
CA PHE A 121 -48.26 -2.99 17.14
C PHE A 121 -47.37 -4.04 16.46
N GLN A 122 -46.65 -3.60 15.43
CA GLN A 122 -45.67 -4.42 14.71
C GLN A 122 -44.42 -3.59 14.42
N TYR A 123 -43.29 -4.26 14.21
CA TYR A 123 -42.06 -3.58 13.78
C TYR A 123 -42.23 -2.96 12.39
N THR A 124 -42.43 -1.64 12.37
CA THR A 124 -42.36 -0.82 11.16
C THR A 124 -40.95 -0.80 10.56
N PRO A 125 -40.79 -0.49 9.26
CA PRO A 125 -39.47 -0.39 8.64
C PRO A 125 -38.55 0.62 9.34
N LYS A 126 -39.05 1.80 9.72
CA LYS A 126 -38.23 2.81 10.41
C LYS A 126 -37.87 2.40 11.84
N SER A 127 -38.76 1.69 12.56
CA SER A 127 -38.46 1.22 13.91
C SER A 127 -37.42 0.11 13.90
N LEU A 128 -37.54 -0.86 12.99
CA LEU A 128 -36.52 -1.90 12.79
C LEU A 128 -35.19 -1.27 12.37
N PHE A 129 -35.20 -0.36 11.40
CA PHE A 129 -34.00 0.36 10.96
C PHE A 129 -33.31 1.08 12.12
N SER A 130 -34.06 1.86 12.90
CA SER A 130 -33.54 2.59 14.07
C SER A 130 -32.97 1.66 15.13
N TRP A 131 -33.64 0.54 15.40
CA TRP A 131 -33.16 -0.47 16.34
C TRP A 131 -31.88 -1.13 15.83
N MET A 132 -31.84 -1.56 14.56
CA MET A 132 -30.67 -2.17 13.95
C MET A 132 -29.48 -1.22 13.91
N THR A 133 -29.68 0.07 13.62
CA THR A 133 -28.62 1.08 13.70
C THR A 133 -28.02 1.11 15.10
N ARG A 134 -28.85 1.12 16.15
CA ARG A 134 -28.37 1.09 17.55
C ARG A 134 -27.69 -0.22 17.89
N VAL A 135 -28.20 -1.36 17.41
CA VAL A 135 -27.56 -2.66 17.62
C VAL A 135 -26.20 -2.69 16.96
N LEU A 136 -26.08 -2.37 15.67
CA LEU A 136 -24.80 -2.41 14.97
C LEU A 136 -23.85 -1.35 15.50
N TYR A 137 -24.34 -0.16 15.83
CA TYR A 137 -23.55 0.86 16.50
C TYR A 137 -23.05 0.37 17.88
N ASN A 138 -23.88 -0.30 18.67
CA ASN A 138 -23.50 -0.86 19.97
C ASN A 138 -22.51 -2.02 19.82
N ARG A 139 -22.77 -2.96 18.91
CA ARG A 139 -21.89 -4.09 18.56
C ARG A 139 -20.51 -3.59 18.11
N ARG A 140 -20.49 -2.55 17.25
CA ARG A 140 -19.27 -1.83 16.84
C ARG A 140 -18.60 -1.12 18.03
N SER A 141 -19.37 -0.43 18.88
CA SER A 141 -18.85 0.24 20.07
C SER A 141 -18.22 -0.77 21.06
N ASN A 142 -18.72 -1.99 21.07
CA ASN A 142 -18.19 -3.13 21.82
C ASN A 142 -17.08 -3.89 21.06
N PHE A 143 -16.55 -3.33 19.96
CA PHE A 143 -15.52 -3.94 19.11
C PHE A 143 -15.81 -5.39 18.70
N ASN A 144 -17.08 -5.72 18.56
CA ASN A 144 -17.57 -7.00 18.09
C ASN A 144 -18.63 -6.71 17.02
N PRO A 145 -18.24 -6.08 15.90
CA PRO A 145 -19.18 -5.77 14.84
C PRO A 145 -19.68 -7.07 14.21
N LEU A 146 -20.90 -7.03 13.68
CA LEU A 146 -21.38 -8.06 12.76
C LEU A 146 -20.90 -7.65 11.38
N TRP A 147 -20.21 -8.53 10.65
CA TRP A 147 -19.57 -8.25 9.36
C TRP A 147 -20.57 -8.18 8.20
N ASN A 148 -21.71 -7.54 8.45
CA ASN A 148 -22.81 -7.40 7.52
C ASN A 148 -23.10 -5.94 7.20
N THR A 149 -23.64 -5.76 6.01
CA THR A 149 -24.39 -4.57 5.64
C THR A 149 -25.83 -5.01 5.36
N PHE A 150 -26.77 -4.28 5.95
CA PHE A 150 -28.20 -4.54 5.92
C PHE A 150 -28.93 -3.47 5.11
N ILE A 151 -29.91 -3.90 4.33
CA ILE A 151 -30.87 -3.04 3.64
C ILE A 151 -32.24 -3.36 4.23
N VAL A 152 -32.83 -2.41 4.96
CA VAL A 152 -34.18 -2.51 5.53
C VAL A 152 -35.13 -1.81 4.57
N GLY A 153 -36.16 -2.51 4.08
CA GLY A 153 -37.14 -1.92 3.17
C GLY A 153 -38.57 -2.30 3.55
N GLY A 154 -39.51 -1.42 3.26
CA GLY A 154 -40.93 -1.70 3.51
C GLY A 154 -41.84 -0.50 3.33
N LEU A 155 -43.09 -0.61 3.79
CA LEU A 155 -44.05 0.50 3.80
C LEU A 155 -44.33 0.95 5.23
N GLN A 156 -44.39 2.26 5.42
CA GLN A 156 -44.89 2.85 6.66
C GLN A 156 -45.89 3.96 6.33
N ASN A 157 -47.11 3.85 6.85
CA ASN A 157 -48.19 4.80 6.58
C ASN A 157 -48.47 5.03 5.08
N GLY A 158 -48.29 3.98 4.27
CA GLY A 158 -48.45 4.06 2.80
C GLY A 158 -47.24 4.63 2.05
N GLU A 159 -46.20 5.09 2.75
CA GLU A 159 -44.96 5.59 2.13
C GLU A 159 -43.88 4.49 2.08
N PRO A 160 -43.20 4.31 0.93
CA PRO A 160 -42.07 3.40 0.84
C PRO A 160 -40.88 3.93 1.63
N PHE A 161 -40.21 3.04 2.36
CA PHE A 161 -38.99 3.32 3.10
C PHE A 161 -37.92 2.31 2.72
N LEU A 162 -36.71 2.81 2.46
CA LEU A 162 -35.53 2.00 2.19
C LEU A 162 -34.34 2.61 2.95
N GLY A 163 -33.67 1.78 3.75
CA GLY A 163 -32.61 2.21 4.66
C GLY A 163 -31.40 1.28 4.58
N TYR A 164 -30.21 1.88 4.54
CA TYR A 164 -28.91 1.21 4.54
C TYR A 164 -28.29 1.27 5.93
N ILE A 165 -27.73 0.17 6.41
CA ILE A 165 -26.95 0.13 7.66
C ILE A 165 -25.73 -0.75 7.48
N ASP A 166 -24.53 -0.24 7.74
CA ASP A 166 -23.30 -1.04 7.69
C ASP A 166 -22.81 -1.54 9.06
N LYS A 167 -21.78 -2.37 9.03
CA LYS A 167 -21.11 -2.94 10.22
C LYS A 167 -20.50 -1.90 11.17
N ILE A 168 -20.30 -0.66 10.73
CA ILE A 168 -19.80 0.43 11.58
C ILE A 168 -20.92 1.35 12.08
N GLY A 169 -22.18 1.02 11.77
CA GLY A 169 -23.35 1.77 12.21
C GLY A 169 -23.61 3.04 11.39
N ILE A 170 -22.99 3.21 10.22
CA ILE A 170 -23.39 4.24 9.26
C ILE A 170 -24.76 3.85 8.74
N ALA A 171 -25.71 4.77 8.88
CA ALA A 171 -27.09 4.56 8.49
C ALA A 171 -27.61 5.76 7.69
N TYR A 172 -28.25 5.50 6.56
CA TYR A 172 -28.94 6.51 5.76
C TYR A 172 -30.17 5.90 5.06
N ASN A 173 -31.05 6.74 4.54
CA ASN A 173 -32.18 6.35 3.70
C ASN A 173 -32.06 7.00 2.32
N ASP A 174 -32.46 6.28 1.28
CA ASP A 174 -32.46 6.73 -0.11
C ASP A 174 -33.48 5.86 -0.87
N PRO A 175 -34.23 6.40 -1.86
CA PRO A 175 -35.12 5.59 -2.70
C PRO A 175 -34.40 4.49 -3.50
N THR A 176 -33.09 4.57 -3.62
CA THR A 176 -32.23 3.61 -4.31
C THR A 176 -31.04 3.25 -3.43
N ILE A 177 -30.87 1.96 -3.10
CA ILE A 177 -29.76 1.50 -2.27
C ILE A 177 -29.10 0.30 -2.92
N ALA A 178 -27.77 0.29 -2.94
CA ALA A 178 -26.99 -0.87 -3.31
C ALA A 178 -25.84 -1.09 -2.32
N SER A 179 -25.55 -2.34 -2.00
CA SER A 179 -24.45 -2.73 -1.13
C SER A 179 -23.38 -3.54 -1.85
N GLY A 180 -22.24 -3.74 -1.20
CA GLY A 180 -21.14 -4.55 -1.72
C GLY A 180 -20.60 -4.02 -3.05
N TYR A 181 -20.42 -4.91 -4.02
CA TYR A 181 -19.95 -4.52 -5.36
C TYR A 181 -21.01 -3.75 -6.15
N GLY A 182 -22.29 -3.99 -5.86
CA GLY A 182 -23.44 -3.30 -6.44
C GLY A 182 -23.45 -1.79 -6.18
N ALA A 183 -22.86 -1.33 -5.08
CA ALA A 183 -22.72 0.10 -4.80
C ALA A 183 -21.92 0.86 -5.88
N TYR A 184 -21.01 0.18 -6.60
CA TYR A 184 -20.17 0.81 -7.63
C TYR A 184 -20.74 0.70 -9.05
N ILE A 185 -21.60 -0.30 -9.32
CA ILE A 185 -22.08 -0.61 -10.67
C ILE A 185 -23.59 -0.43 -10.81
N ALA A 186 -24.36 -0.95 -9.84
CA ALA A 186 -25.82 -0.94 -9.91
C ALA A 186 -26.42 0.35 -9.33
N ALA A 187 -25.77 0.98 -8.34
CA ALA A 187 -26.29 2.21 -7.72
C ALA A 187 -26.58 3.34 -8.74
N PRO A 188 -25.67 3.67 -9.70
CA PRO A 188 -25.96 4.68 -10.71
C PRO A 188 -27.15 4.31 -11.59
N LEU A 189 -27.25 3.04 -12.01
CA LEU A 189 -28.33 2.55 -12.87
C LEU A 189 -29.71 2.58 -12.19
N LEU A 190 -29.75 2.29 -10.89
CA LEU A 190 -30.96 2.40 -10.08
C LEU A 190 -31.36 3.86 -9.90
N ARG A 191 -30.39 4.74 -9.61
CA ARG A 191 -30.62 6.17 -9.44
C ARG A 191 -31.13 6.82 -10.72
N ASP A 192 -30.50 6.56 -11.87
CA ASP A 192 -30.94 7.06 -13.17
C ASP A 192 -32.38 6.62 -13.49
N ALA A 193 -32.74 5.37 -13.19
CA ALA A 193 -34.08 4.85 -13.40
C ALA A 193 -35.12 5.52 -12.50
N TYR A 194 -34.78 5.73 -11.22
CA TYR A 194 -35.66 6.38 -10.26
C TYR A 194 -35.82 7.88 -10.55
N GLU A 195 -34.75 8.58 -10.92
CA GLU A 195 -34.81 9.99 -11.29
C GLU A 195 -35.63 10.20 -12.57
N ALA A 196 -35.53 9.29 -13.55
CA ALA A 196 -36.32 9.34 -14.78
C ALA A 196 -37.82 9.07 -14.54
N ASN A 197 -38.17 8.15 -13.63
CA ASN A 197 -39.55 7.87 -13.26
C ASN A 197 -39.68 7.50 -11.77
N PRO A 198 -39.85 8.50 -10.87
CA PRO A 198 -40.00 8.25 -9.44
C PRO A 198 -41.27 7.49 -9.06
N LYS A 199 -42.27 7.44 -9.96
CA LYS A 199 -43.54 6.73 -9.79
C LYS A 199 -43.63 5.50 -10.69
N MET A 200 -42.51 4.83 -10.90
CA MET A 200 -42.49 3.60 -11.71
C MET A 200 -43.40 2.53 -11.11
N SER A 201 -43.98 1.72 -11.98
CA SER A 201 -44.77 0.55 -11.60
C SER A 201 -43.88 -0.57 -11.07
N LEU A 202 -44.49 -1.54 -10.37
CA LEU A 202 -43.78 -2.75 -9.92
C LEU A 202 -43.09 -3.48 -11.09
N ALA A 203 -43.75 -3.59 -12.25
CA ALA A 203 -43.20 -4.28 -13.42
C ALA A 203 -41.94 -3.60 -13.97
N GLU A 204 -41.91 -2.26 -13.96
CA GLU A 204 -40.74 -1.48 -14.37
C GLU A 204 -39.59 -1.62 -13.36
N ALA A 205 -39.91 -1.61 -12.06
CA ALA A 205 -38.93 -1.82 -11.00
C ALA A 205 -38.32 -3.22 -11.05
N GLU A 206 -39.13 -4.26 -11.28
CA GLU A 206 -38.66 -5.65 -11.46
C GLU A 206 -37.73 -5.78 -12.66
N LYS A 207 -38.09 -5.18 -13.80
CA LYS A 207 -37.24 -5.17 -14.99
C LYS A 207 -35.90 -4.50 -14.71
N LYS A 208 -35.91 -3.34 -14.03
CA LYS A 208 -34.69 -2.62 -13.70
C LYS A 208 -33.79 -3.40 -12.74
N ILE A 209 -34.38 -4.08 -11.76
CA ILE A 209 -33.66 -4.97 -10.84
C ILE A 209 -33.04 -6.16 -11.59
N ASP A 210 -33.77 -6.82 -12.49
CA ASP A 210 -33.23 -7.92 -13.32
C ASP A 210 -32.07 -7.45 -14.21
N GLU A 211 -32.18 -6.28 -14.85
CA GLU A 211 -31.08 -5.67 -15.61
C GLU A 211 -29.83 -5.48 -14.75
N CYS A 212 -29.99 -4.91 -13.54
CA CYS A 212 -28.87 -4.69 -12.63
C CYS A 212 -28.26 -6.00 -12.13
N MET A 213 -29.08 -7.00 -11.78
CA MET A 213 -28.62 -8.32 -11.34
C MET A 213 -27.87 -9.06 -12.45
N LYS A 214 -28.33 -8.96 -13.71
CA LYS A 214 -27.61 -9.48 -14.88
C LYS A 214 -26.24 -8.83 -15.05
N ILE A 215 -26.16 -7.50 -14.92
CA ILE A 215 -24.88 -6.78 -15.01
C ILE A 215 -23.92 -7.23 -13.90
N LEU A 216 -24.43 -7.38 -12.66
CA LEU A 216 -23.63 -7.89 -11.55
C LEU A 216 -23.14 -9.30 -11.81
N TYR A 217 -23.97 -10.19 -12.37
CA TYR A 217 -23.51 -11.52 -12.75
C TYR A 217 -22.35 -11.49 -13.77
N TYR A 218 -22.35 -10.57 -14.73
CA TYR A 218 -21.26 -10.45 -15.70
C TYR A 218 -19.99 -9.80 -15.15
N ARG A 219 -20.09 -8.99 -14.10
CA ARG A 219 -18.99 -8.13 -13.61
C ARG A 219 -18.44 -8.53 -12.25
N ASP A 220 -19.26 -9.16 -11.41
CA ASP A 220 -18.88 -9.64 -10.08
C ASP A 220 -18.59 -11.15 -10.11
N ALA A 221 -17.30 -11.51 -10.00
CA ALA A 221 -16.86 -12.90 -9.95
C ALA A 221 -17.40 -13.70 -8.75
N ARG A 222 -18.05 -13.03 -7.79
CA ARG A 222 -18.69 -13.61 -6.61
C ARG A 222 -20.21 -13.46 -6.64
N SER A 223 -20.80 -13.21 -7.81
CA SER A 223 -22.24 -13.25 -8.02
C SER A 223 -22.65 -14.47 -8.86
N LEU A 224 -23.94 -14.80 -8.83
CA LEU A 224 -24.53 -15.94 -9.53
C LEU A 224 -25.75 -15.46 -10.33
N ASN A 225 -26.02 -16.07 -11.48
CA ASN A 225 -27.18 -15.76 -12.32
C ASN A 225 -28.53 -16.23 -11.72
N LYS A 226 -28.53 -16.58 -10.43
CA LYS A 226 -29.67 -17.03 -9.66
C LYS A 226 -29.81 -16.12 -8.45
N TYR A 227 -30.93 -15.44 -8.35
CA TYR A 227 -31.18 -14.43 -7.31
C TYR A 227 -32.60 -14.51 -6.77
N GLU A 228 -32.80 -13.87 -5.63
CA GLU A 228 -34.09 -13.75 -4.96
C GLU A 228 -34.51 -12.29 -4.92
N VAL A 229 -35.81 -12.08 -4.80
CA VAL A 229 -36.41 -10.76 -4.64
C VAL A 229 -37.45 -10.81 -3.52
N VAL A 230 -37.47 -9.78 -2.68
CA VAL A 230 -38.57 -9.51 -1.75
C VAL A 230 -39.23 -8.19 -2.14
N ILE A 231 -40.55 -8.23 -2.27
CA ILE A 231 -41.38 -7.08 -2.65
C ILE A 231 -42.31 -6.80 -1.48
N VAL A 232 -42.32 -5.56 -1.01
CA VAL A 232 -43.25 -5.10 0.02
C VAL A 232 -44.22 -4.11 -0.62
N THR A 233 -45.51 -4.37 -0.48
CA THR A 233 -46.61 -3.51 -0.95
C THR A 233 -47.63 -3.30 0.16
N LYS A 234 -48.65 -2.47 -0.09
CA LYS A 234 -49.81 -2.34 0.81
C LYS A 234 -50.55 -3.68 1.06
N ASP A 235 -50.47 -4.62 0.12
CA ASP A 235 -51.16 -5.91 0.18
C ASP A 235 -50.32 -6.98 0.93
N GLY A 236 -49.10 -6.63 1.34
CA GLY A 236 -48.20 -7.47 2.12
C GLY A 236 -46.81 -7.65 1.50
N THR A 237 -46.00 -8.51 2.13
CA THR A 237 -44.64 -8.88 1.70
C THR A 237 -44.63 -10.20 0.92
N MET A 238 -44.11 -10.18 -0.30
CA MET A 238 -43.97 -11.32 -1.20
C MET A 238 -42.49 -11.65 -1.45
N VAL A 239 -42.12 -12.94 -1.42
CA VAL A 239 -40.77 -13.41 -1.79
C VAL A 239 -40.84 -14.16 -3.10
N LYS A 240 -40.09 -13.71 -4.11
CA LYS A 240 -39.89 -14.40 -5.39
C LYS A 240 -38.51 -15.05 -5.38
N SER A 241 -38.46 -16.37 -5.25
CA SER A 241 -37.23 -17.16 -5.27
C SER A 241 -37.46 -18.58 -5.82
N PRO A 242 -36.54 -19.14 -6.63
CA PRO A 242 -35.41 -18.47 -7.25
C PRO A 242 -35.74 -17.91 -8.63
N ILE A 243 -35.22 -16.73 -8.96
CA ILE A 243 -35.23 -16.18 -10.31
C ILE A 243 -33.90 -16.50 -10.98
N VAL A 244 -33.94 -17.06 -12.19
CA VAL A 244 -32.75 -17.37 -12.98
C VAL A 244 -32.71 -16.43 -14.18
N SER A 245 -31.65 -15.61 -14.28
CA SER A 245 -31.39 -14.82 -15.47
C SER A 245 -30.64 -15.66 -16.50
N GLU A 246 -31.22 -15.79 -17.70
CA GLU A 246 -30.58 -16.38 -18.88
C GLU A 246 -29.37 -15.52 -19.31
N PRO A 247 -28.14 -16.08 -19.33
CA PRO A 247 -26.97 -15.32 -19.73
C PRO A 247 -26.75 -15.37 -21.25
N ASN A 248 -26.51 -14.22 -21.87
CA ASN A 248 -26.13 -14.08 -23.27
C ASN A 248 -24.60 -14.08 -23.40
N TRP A 249 -24.05 -15.20 -23.85
CA TRP A 249 -22.61 -15.40 -24.06
C TRP A 249 -22.16 -15.19 -25.53
N GLU A 250 -23.05 -14.78 -26.44
CA GLU A 250 -22.72 -14.61 -27.86
C GLU A 250 -21.57 -13.60 -28.06
N ILE A 251 -21.52 -12.57 -27.20
CA ILE A 251 -20.53 -11.49 -27.20
C ILE A 251 -19.14 -11.94 -26.72
N ALA A 252 -19.02 -13.09 -26.04
CA ALA A 252 -17.74 -13.55 -25.46
C ALA A 252 -16.62 -13.71 -26.51
N HIS A 253 -16.97 -13.99 -27.76
CA HIS A 253 -16.04 -14.13 -28.88
C HIS A 253 -15.41 -12.81 -29.33
N MET A 254 -16.00 -11.66 -28.96
CA MET A 254 -15.44 -10.34 -29.25
C MET A 254 -14.31 -9.94 -28.28
N ILE A 255 -14.18 -10.65 -27.14
CA ILE A 255 -13.09 -10.47 -26.18
C ILE A 255 -11.91 -11.36 -26.59
N LYS A 256 -11.18 -10.97 -27.65
CA LYS A 256 -9.97 -11.70 -28.09
C LYS A 256 -8.84 -11.57 -27.07
N LYS A 257 -8.32 -12.72 -26.61
CA LYS A 257 -7.04 -12.84 -25.89
C LYS A 257 -5.88 -12.48 -26.83
N SER A 258 -4.94 -11.67 -26.35
CA SER A 258 -3.61 -11.55 -26.97
C SER A 258 -2.85 -12.89 -26.79
N PRO A 259 -2.14 -13.41 -27.80
CA PRO A 259 -1.55 -14.74 -27.76
C PRO A 259 -0.18 -14.73 -27.06
N LEU A 260 -0.06 -15.45 -25.95
CA LEU A 260 1.23 -15.92 -25.43
C LEU A 260 1.21 -17.45 -25.52
N GLN A 261 2.08 -17.98 -26.37
CA GLN A 261 2.33 -19.41 -26.57
C GLN A 261 2.84 -20.05 -25.27
N ILE A 262 2.19 -21.10 -24.80
CA ILE A 262 2.83 -22.15 -24.00
C ILE A 262 2.42 -23.48 -24.64
N THR A 263 3.43 -24.19 -25.12
CA THR A 263 3.34 -25.54 -25.69
C THR A 263 2.96 -26.56 -24.63
N THR A 264 2.09 -27.46 -25.06
CA THR A 264 1.43 -28.58 -24.39
C THR A 264 2.41 -29.66 -23.90
N GLU A 265 2.09 -30.31 -22.77
CA GLU A 265 1.94 -31.78 -22.70
C GLU A 265 1.24 -32.17 -21.38
N LEU A 266 -0.04 -32.55 -21.49
CA LEU A 266 -0.78 -33.24 -20.43
C LEU A 266 -1.58 -34.35 -21.10
N TYR A 267 -1.28 -35.58 -20.69
CA TYR A 267 -1.89 -36.84 -21.09
C TYR A 267 -3.42 -36.76 -21.09
N ILE A 268 -4.01 -37.15 -22.22
CA ILE A 268 -5.45 -37.26 -22.45
C ILE A 268 -5.91 -38.65 -21.99
N HIS A 269 -6.83 -38.73 -21.03
CA HIS A 269 -7.84 -39.79 -21.02
C HIS A 269 -9.20 -39.17 -21.35
N GLN A 270 -9.81 -39.74 -22.38
CA GLN A 270 -11.02 -39.34 -23.08
C GLN A 270 -12.28 -39.51 -22.21
N ASN A 271 -13.11 -38.47 -22.14
CA ASN A 271 -14.56 -38.51 -22.42
C ASN A 271 -15.18 -37.10 -22.22
N ALA A 272 -15.81 -36.58 -23.27
CA ALA A 272 -16.43 -35.24 -23.41
C ALA A 272 -17.84 -35.14 -22.76
N PRO A 273 -18.56 -33.99 -22.73
CA PRO A 273 -18.22 -32.65 -23.26
C PRO A 273 -18.45 -31.43 -22.31
N ASN A 274 -17.56 -30.45 -22.46
CA ASN A 274 -17.77 -28.98 -22.40
C ASN A 274 -18.59 -28.33 -21.27
N LYS A 275 -17.90 -27.64 -20.34
CA LYS A 275 -17.86 -26.16 -20.28
C LYS A 275 -16.80 -25.68 -19.28
N THR A 276 -15.88 -24.88 -19.82
CA THR A 276 -14.61 -24.41 -19.27
C THR A 276 -14.78 -23.38 -18.16
N ARG A 277 -14.06 -23.57 -17.03
CA ARG A 277 -13.79 -22.53 -16.03
C ARG A 277 -12.88 -21.47 -16.65
N ALA A 278 -13.34 -20.21 -16.67
CA ALA A 278 -12.49 -19.06 -16.96
C ALA A 278 -12.35 -18.21 -15.69
N THR A 279 -11.11 -18.09 -15.22
CA THR A 279 -10.63 -17.09 -14.27
C THR A 279 -10.78 -15.70 -14.89
N CYS A 280 -11.54 -14.81 -14.23
CA CYS A 280 -11.79 -13.47 -14.76
C CYS A 280 -10.70 -12.49 -14.31
N ILE A 281 -10.17 -11.79 -15.31
CA ILE A 281 -9.14 -10.75 -15.29
C ILE A 281 -9.83 -9.38 -15.10
N ASN A 282 -9.20 -8.50 -14.31
CA ASN A 282 -9.39 -7.05 -14.19
C ASN A 282 -10.76 -6.48 -13.76
N CYS A 283 -10.75 -5.75 -12.63
CA CYS A 283 -11.47 -4.49 -12.50
C CYS A 283 -10.84 -3.60 -11.41
N LYS A 284 -9.99 -2.66 -11.83
CA LYS A 284 -9.55 -1.48 -11.05
C LYS A 284 -10.19 -0.25 -11.70
N SER A 285 -11.04 0.48 -10.97
CA SER A 285 -11.27 1.92 -11.17
C SER A 285 -12.12 2.52 -10.04
N ASN A 286 -11.54 3.52 -9.36
CA ASN A 286 -12.14 4.74 -8.77
C ASN A 286 -13.26 4.62 -7.71
N SER A 287 -13.34 5.41 -6.64
CA SER A 287 -12.50 6.48 -6.09
C SER A 287 -13.05 6.88 -4.71
N ARG A 288 -12.14 7.13 -3.78
CA ARG A 288 -12.15 8.09 -2.64
C ARG A 288 -13.45 8.88 -2.38
N TYR A 289 -13.94 8.87 -1.12
CA TYR A 289 -14.44 10.08 -0.43
C TYR A 289 -14.45 9.92 1.11
N ILE A 290 -13.91 10.95 1.76
CA ILE A 290 -14.01 11.43 3.16
C ILE A 290 -13.29 10.67 4.29
N ALA A 291 -12.34 11.40 4.86
CA ALA A 291 -11.54 11.07 6.03
C ALA A 291 -11.93 11.96 7.24
N ARG A 292 -11.53 11.44 8.42
CA ARG A 292 -11.17 12.13 9.68
C ARG A 292 -12.28 12.55 10.66
N LEU A 293 -12.13 12.02 11.89
CA LEU A 293 -11.93 12.69 13.19
C LEU A 293 -12.41 11.73 14.29
N SER A 294 -11.85 11.56 15.48
CA SER A 294 -10.58 11.92 16.13
C SER A 294 -10.57 11.05 17.40
N ALA A 295 -9.38 10.62 17.82
CA ALA A 295 -9.21 9.82 19.03
C ALA A 295 -9.26 10.67 20.31
N VAL A 296 -9.50 9.95 21.42
CA VAL A 296 -9.16 10.28 22.82
C VAL A 296 -10.23 10.97 23.65
N GLU A 297 -10.98 10.17 24.41
CA GLU A 297 -11.60 10.39 25.75
C GLU A 297 -12.59 9.21 25.97
N THR A 298 -12.63 8.38 27.00
CA THR A 298 -12.12 8.42 28.37
C THR A 298 -12.06 6.97 28.87
N PHE A 299 -10.89 6.51 29.30
CA PHE A 299 -10.70 5.21 29.94
C PHE A 299 -10.88 5.40 31.45
N ARG A 300 -11.93 4.81 32.06
CA ARG A 300 -11.98 4.28 33.44
C ARG A 300 -13.40 3.88 33.84
N LEU A 301 -13.62 2.58 34.05
CA LEU A 301 -14.19 1.98 35.28
C LEU A 301 -14.17 0.43 35.16
N LEU A 302 -13.14 -0.16 35.82
CA LEU A 302 -13.07 -1.41 36.61
C LEU A 302 -14.15 -2.48 36.36
N SER A 303 -13.85 -3.77 36.10
CA SER A 303 -13.14 -4.71 36.99
C SER A 303 -12.91 -6.09 36.29
N PRO A 304 -12.15 -7.03 36.90
CA PRO A 304 -11.10 -7.80 36.22
C PRO A 304 -11.40 -9.29 36.00
N ASP A 305 -10.51 -9.91 35.23
CA ASP A 305 -10.20 -11.35 35.10
C ASP A 305 -10.52 -11.99 33.74
N LEU A 306 -9.45 -12.53 33.13
CA LEU A 306 -9.27 -13.13 31.80
C LEU A 306 -8.94 -12.12 30.66
N SER A 307 -7.90 -11.28 30.65
CA SER A 307 -6.48 -11.40 31.06
C SER A 307 -5.91 -12.82 30.81
N HIS A 308 -5.41 -13.14 29.62
CA HIS A 308 -3.97 -12.94 29.44
C HIS A 308 -3.49 -12.92 27.97
N GLU A 309 -4.28 -13.35 26.98
CA GLU A 309 -3.81 -13.43 25.57
C GLU A 309 -4.50 -12.45 24.60
N MET A 310 -5.81 -12.19 24.70
CA MET A 310 -6.49 -11.16 23.87
C MET A 310 -6.33 -9.72 24.40
N SER A 311 -6.26 -9.55 25.72
CA SER A 311 -5.74 -8.33 26.36
C SER A 311 -4.37 -7.99 25.81
N ALA A 312 -3.59 -9.03 25.47
CA ALA A 312 -2.27 -8.85 24.98
C ALA A 312 -2.30 -8.18 23.58
N ILE A 313 -2.98 -8.72 22.57
CA ILE A 313 -2.88 -8.20 21.18
C ILE A 313 -3.55 -6.82 21.05
N THR A 314 -4.70 -6.63 21.69
CA THR A 314 -5.40 -5.34 21.74
C THR A 314 -4.60 -4.31 22.52
N ALA A 315 -3.96 -4.68 23.64
CA ALA A 315 -3.04 -3.78 24.34
C ALA A 315 -1.71 -3.57 23.61
N LEU A 316 -1.36 -4.32 22.56
CA LEU A 316 -0.20 -3.97 21.73
C LEU A 316 -0.52 -3.00 20.61
N LEU A 317 -1.68 -3.17 19.96
CA LEU A 317 -2.16 -2.19 18.98
C LEU A 317 -2.50 -0.87 19.68
N VAL A 318 -3.10 -0.94 20.87
CA VAL A 318 -3.28 0.22 21.76
C VAL A 318 -1.96 0.69 22.39
N ALA A 319 -0.99 -0.18 22.71
CA ALA A 319 0.33 0.28 23.16
C ALA A 319 1.13 0.94 22.03
N ALA A 320 1.04 0.51 20.77
CA ALA A 320 1.65 1.21 19.64
C ALA A 320 1.03 2.62 19.48
N LEU A 321 -0.29 2.75 19.70
CA LEU A 321 -1.00 4.03 19.78
C LEU A 321 -0.64 4.87 21.04
N LEU A 322 -0.44 4.24 22.21
CA LEU A 322 -0.09 4.93 23.48
C LEU A 322 1.39 5.29 23.58
N LEU A 323 2.30 4.52 22.99
CA LEU A 323 3.69 4.91 22.73
C LEU A 323 3.74 6.17 21.86
N GLY A 324 2.69 6.38 21.06
CA GLY A 324 2.50 7.58 20.26
C GLY A 324 1.93 8.81 20.94
N VAL A 325 1.66 8.76 22.25
CA VAL A 325 1.24 9.92 23.05
C VAL A 325 2.38 10.35 23.96
N SER A 326 3.48 10.80 23.37
CA SER A 326 4.50 11.58 24.07
C SER A 326 4.50 12.99 23.49
N ARG A 327 4.36 14.02 24.34
CA ARG A 327 4.51 15.41 23.92
C ARG A 327 5.85 15.54 23.20
N ALA A 328 5.80 15.91 21.92
CA ALA A 328 6.97 16.34 21.18
C ALA A 328 7.66 17.43 22.01
N ASN A 329 8.88 17.16 22.46
CA ASN A 329 9.68 18.21 23.07
C ASN A 329 9.97 19.22 21.95
N PRO A 330 9.78 20.53 22.17
CA PRO A 330 10.26 21.51 21.20
C PRO A 330 11.76 21.25 21.02
N GLU A 331 12.18 20.94 19.78
CA GLU A 331 13.58 20.82 19.44
C GLU A 331 14.26 22.14 19.84
N ASN A 332 15.13 22.05 20.84
CA ASN A 332 15.80 23.20 21.39
C ASN A 332 16.69 23.79 20.27
N SER A 333 16.42 25.03 19.87
CA SER A 333 16.83 25.62 18.60
C SER A 333 18.32 25.96 18.46
N GLN A 334 19.22 25.32 19.22
CA GLN A 334 20.67 25.53 19.13
C GLN A 334 21.54 24.27 19.40
N GLY A 335 20.95 23.08 19.61
CA GLY A 335 21.70 21.85 19.92
C GLY A 335 21.62 20.77 18.83
N ARG A 336 22.68 19.97 18.64
CA ARG A 336 22.65 18.78 17.78
C ARG A 336 21.74 17.70 18.37
N LYS A 337 20.96 17.01 17.54
CA LYS A 337 20.16 15.85 17.95
C LYS A 337 21.10 14.71 18.34
N SER A 338 20.91 14.18 19.55
CA SER A 338 21.61 12.98 20.03
C SER A 338 20.76 11.74 19.76
N PHE A 339 21.41 10.69 19.27
CA PHE A 339 20.82 9.36 19.04
C PHE A 339 21.27 8.36 20.10
N LYS A 340 21.79 8.82 21.25
CA LYS A 340 22.32 7.93 22.29
C LYS A 340 21.27 6.92 22.73
N GLY A 341 21.58 5.64 22.59
CA GLY A 341 20.70 4.52 22.95
C GLY A 341 19.59 4.23 21.94
N TYR A 342 19.55 4.91 20.79
CA TYR A 342 18.67 4.53 19.69
C TYR A 342 19.20 3.25 19.04
N GLN A 343 18.29 2.34 18.69
CA GLN A 343 18.65 1.08 18.03
C GLN A 343 18.02 0.97 16.65
N VAL A 344 18.77 0.37 15.73
CA VAL A 344 18.24 -0.06 14.43
C VAL A 344 17.82 -1.52 14.55
N LEU A 345 16.53 -1.78 14.33
CA LEU A 345 15.98 -3.13 14.29
C LEU A 345 15.64 -3.49 12.84
N SER A 346 16.08 -4.65 12.36
CA SER A 346 15.63 -5.19 11.08
C SER A 346 14.50 -6.18 11.32
N VAL A 347 13.30 -5.87 10.83
CA VAL A 347 12.07 -6.64 11.10
C VAL A 347 11.61 -7.33 9.81
N ARG A 348 11.18 -8.59 9.90
CA ARG A 348 10.57 -9.31 8.78
C ARG A 348 9.08 -9.51 9.02
N ALA A 349 8.27 -8.98 8.10
CA ALA A 349 6.85 -9.28 8.03
C ALA A 349 6.61 -10.50 7.15
N GLU A 350 5.66 -11.34 7.54
CA GLU A 350 5.28 -12.59 6.88
C GLU A 350 3.84 -12.57 6.36
N ASN A 351 3.04 -11.56 6.74
CA ASN A 351 1.65 -11.42 6.33
C ASN A 351 1.17 -9.95 6.39
N GLU A 352 0.05 -9.66 5.71
CA GLU A 352 -0.51 -8.30 5.60
C GLU A 352 -0.88 -7.67 6.96
N MET A 353 -1.27 -8.48 7.96
CA MET A 353 -1.57 -7.96 9.31
C MET A 353 -0.31 -7.39 9.99
N GLN A 354 0.84 -8.04 9.81
CA GLN A 354 2.12 -7.55 10.32
C GLN A 354 2.57 -6.28 9.58
N ILE A 355 2.30 -6.17 8.27
CA ILE A 355 2.51 -4.95 7.50
C ILE A 355 1.65 -3.81 8.04
N GLU A 356 0.36 -4.06 8.28
CA GLU A 356 -0.53 -3.05 8.82
C GLU A 356 -0.10 -2.59 10.21
N TYR A 357 0.38 -3.51 11.06
CA TYR A 357 0.98 -3.15 12.34
C TYR A 357 2.21 -2.26 12.19
N LEU A 358 3.12 -2.58 11.26
CA LEU A 358 4.30 -1.75 11.00
C LEU A 358 3.91 -0.37 10.43
N ASN A 359 2.90 -0.30 9.57
CA ASN A 359 2.35 0.96 9.06
C ASN A 359 1.75 1.83 10.18
N LEU A 360 1.08 1.21 11.16
CA LEU A 360 0.59 1.91 12.36
C LEU A 360 1.76 2.38 13.23
N LEU A 361 2.79 1.55 13.41
CA LEU A 361 3.98 1.91 14.17
C LEU A 361 4.73 3.08 13.51
N GLN A 362 4.77 3.13 12.18
CA GLN A 362 5.36 4.22 11.39
C GLN A 362 4.64 5.57 11.59
N GLN A 363 3.37 5.56 11.98
CA GLN A 363 2.64 6.79 12.31
C GLN A 363 2.98 7.30 13.73
N GLY A 364 3.73 6.51 14.51
CA GLY A 364 4.19 6.89 15.84
C GLY A 364 5.23 8.02 15.81
N PRO A 365 5.28 8.87 16.85
CA PRO A 365 6.29 9.90 17.01
C PRO A 365 7.67 9.28 17.27
N GLU A 366 8.69 9.89 16.70
CA GLU A 366 10.12 9.58 16.90
C GLU A 366 10.61 8.21 16.38
N ILE A 367 9.73 7.32 15.91
CA ILE A 367 10.14 6.09 15.22
C ILE A 367 10.35 6.41 13.74
N ASP A 368 11.58 6.21 13.26
CA ASP A 368 11.96 6.48 11.88
C ASP A 368 12.10 5.16 11.12
N PHE A 369 11.34 5.03 10.03
CA PHE A 369 11.37 3.88 9.15
C PHE A 369 12.34 4.18 8.00
N PHE A 370 13.37 3.36 7.86
CA PHE A 370 14.36 3.54 6.80
C PHE A 370 13.82 3.10 5.44
N GLN A 371 12.95 2.09 5.43
CA GLN A 371 12.17 1.65 4.28
C GLN A 371 10.69 1.52 4.66
N ILE A 372 9.81 1.54 3.66
CA ILE A 372 8.38 1.25 3.88
C ILE A 372 8.22 -0.26 4.19
N PRO A 373 7.30 -0.64 5.09
CA PRO A 373 7.00 -2.04 5.36
C PRO A 373 6.67 -2.84 4.10
N SER A 374 7.31 -4.00 3.94
CA SER A 374 7.12 -4.89 2.78
C SER A 374 7.11 -6.36 3.19
N LEU A 375 6.40 -7.19 2.42
CA LEU A 375 6.40 -8.66 2.58
C LEU A 375 7.62 -9.32 1.91
N THR A 376 8.23 -8.63 0.94
CA THR A 376 9.34 -9.18 0.14
C THR A 376 10.70 -8.88 0.76
N GLN A 377 10.81 -7.79 1.53
CA GLN A 377 12.05 -7.32 2.13
C GLN A 377 11.92 -7.15 3.65
N ARG A 378 13.06 -7.16 4.36
CA ARG A 378 13.09 -6.72 5.76
C ARG A 378 12.95 -5.21 5.83
N THR A 379 12.33 -4.74 6.91
CA THR A 379 12.13 -3.31 7.20
C THR A 379 13.02 -2.91 8.35
N ASP A 380 13.94 -1.98 8.10
CA ASP A 380 14.82 -1.44 9.14
C ASP A 380 14.14 -0.23 9.80
N ILE A 381 14.04 -0.28 11.12
CA ILE A 381 13.37 0.73 11.93
C ILE A 381 14.33 1.26 13.00
N LEU A 382 14.44 2.57 13.08
CA LEU A 382 15.17 3.26 14.13
C LEU A 382 14.22 3.55 15.30
N VAL A 383 14.55 2.99 16.47
CA VAL A 383 13.70 3.05 17.66
C VAL A 383 14.41 3.81 18.79
N PRO A 384 13.79 4.84 19.38
CA PRO A 384 14.36 5.57 20.50
C PRO A 384 14.42 4.68 21.78
N PRO A 385 15.38 4.92 22.69
CA PRO A 385 15.57 4.10 23.89
C PRO A 385 14.32 4.03 24.78
N ARG A 386 13.52 5.11 24.79
CA ARG A 386 12.26 5.20 25.56
C ARG A 386 11.19 4.23 25.08
N GLN A 387 11.14 3.96 23.77
CA GLN A 387 10.13 3.09 23.16
C GLN A 387 10.66 1.66 22.89
N LEU A 388 11.97 1.47 22.96
CA LEU A 388 12.65 0.23 22.57
C LEU A 388 12.10 -1.03 23.25
N LYS A 389 11.84 -0.96 24.56
CA LYS A 389 11.32 -2.10 25.33
C LYS A 389 9.95 -2.53 24.82
N ASP A 390 9.08 -1.56 24.55
CA ASP A 390 7.70 -1.83 24.15
C ASP A 390 7.59 -2.20 22.67
N VAL A 391 8.41 -1.60 21.80
CA VAL A 391 8.53 -2.04 20.40
C VAL A 391 9.06 -3.47 20.33
N LYS A 392 10.14 -3.82 21.04
CA LYS A 392 10.62 -5.21 21.04
C LYS A 392 9.60 -6.20 21.59
N LYS A 393 8.88 -5.83 22.66
CA LYS A 393 7.82 -6.66 23.24
C LYS A 393 6.65 -6.85 22.28
N SER A 394 6.26 -5.81 21.56
CA SER A 394 5.19 -5.87 20.57
C SER A 394 5.56 -6.74 19.36
N LEU A 395 6.77 -6.57 18.82
CA LEU A 395 7.28 -7.42 17.73
C LEU A 395 7.27 -8.91 18.09
N ARG A 396 7.79 -9.28 19.27
CA ARG A 396 7.80 -10.70 19.73
C ARG A 396 6.41 -11.33 19.77
N LYS A 397 5.43 -10.54 20.20
CA LYS A 397 4.07 -11.03 20.41
C LYS A 397 3.23 -11.05 19.14
N MET A 398 3.56 -10.18 18.18
CA MET A 398 3.09 -10.28 16.80
C MET A 398 3.79 -11.42 16.02
N ARG A 399 4.70 -12.17 16.67
CA ARG A 399 5.54 -13.21 16.08
C ARG A 399 6.31 -12.70 14.86
N MET A 400 6.74 -11.44 14.89
CA MET A 400 7.60 -10.87 13.87
C MET A 400 9.06 -11.07 14.27
N PRO A 401 9.83 -11.89 13.54
CA PRO A 401 11.26 -12.02 13.80
C PRO A 401 11.95 -10.68 13.52
N TYR A 402 12.82 -10.27 14.44
CA TYR A 402 13.63 -9.07 14.29
C TYR A 402 15.06 -9.30 14.80
N GLU A 403 15.99 -8.55 14.24
CA GLU A 403 17.40 -8.52 14.62
C GLU A 403 17.77 -7.10 15.05
N VAL A 404 18.63 -6.98 16.06
CA VAL A 404 19.21 -5.68 16.43
C VAL A 404 20.45 -5.50 15.58
N ILE A 405 20.35 -4.66 14.55
CA ILE A 405 21.45 -4.40 13.62
C ILE A 405 22.47 -3.48 14.27
N ASN A 406 21.98 -2.43 14.93
CA ASN A 406 22.82 -1.50 15.67
C ASN A 406 22.26 -1.28 17.07
N PRO A 407 23.00 -1.61 18.14
CA PRO A 407 22.55 -1.43 19.51
C PRO A 407 22.68 0.01 20.04
N ASP A 408 23.43 0.89 19.38
CA ASP A 408 23.55 2.32 19.68
C ASP A 408 24.10 3.10 18.47
N ILE A 409 23.20 3.61 17.62
CA ILE A 409 23.58 4.26 16.36
C ILE A 409 24.40 5.54 16.56
N GLU A 410 24.29 6.18 17.73
CA GLU A 410 25.12 7.34 18.08
C GLU A 410 26.61 7.02 17.98
N THR A 411 27.01 5.80 18.34
CA THR A 411 28.42 5.39 18.25
C THR A 411 28.90 5.34 16.81
N THR A 412 28.07 4.89 15.87
CA THR A 412 28.40 4.91 14.43
C THR A 412 28.47 6.35 13.92
N ILE A 413 27.49 7.20 14.27
CA ILE A 413 27.49 8.62 13.89
C ILE A 413 28.74 9.33 14.42
N GLN A 414 29.16 9.04 15.64
CA GLN A 414 30.38 9.62 16.22
C GLN A 414 31.64 9.17 15.48
N ARG A 415 31.76 7.90 15.10
CA ARG A 415 32.89 7.40 14.30
C ARG A 415 32.92 8.06 12.91
N GLU A 416 31.78 8.17 12.24
CA GLU A 416 31.67 8.86 10.94
C GLU A 416 32.15 10.32 11.07
N ARG A 417 31.69 11.04 12.09
CA ARG A 417 32.10 12.44 12.36
C ARG A 417 33.59 12.57 12.67
N GLN A 418 34.17 11.64 13.42
CA GLN A 418 35.61 11.63 13.68
C GLN A 418 36.41 11.46 12.39
N GLN A 419 35.97 10.60 11.48
CA GLN A 419 36.59 10.42 10.17
C GLN A 419 36.51 11.68 9.30
N LEU A 420 35.38 12.39 9.33
CA LEU A 420 35.24 13.68 8.63
C LEU A 420 36.23 14.73 9.12
N SER A 421 36.50 14.77 10.44
CA SER A 421 37.40 15.76 11.03
C SER A 421 38.89 15.51 10.78
N SER A 422 39.27 14.27 10.43
CA SER A 422 40.67 13.85 10.32
C SER A 422 41.20 13.79 8.88
N LYS A 423 40.32 13.95 7.87
CA LYS A 423 40.67 13.82 6.45
C LYS A 423 40.77 15.16 5.73
N ALA A 424 41.53 15.17 4.64
CA ALA A 424 41.67 16.34 3.78
C ALA A 424 40.30 16.77 3.23
N THR A 425 40.07 18.08 3.16
CA THR A 425 38.77 18.67 2.82
C THR A 425 38.31 18.40 1.39
N ASN A 426 39.20 17.90 0.51
CA ASN A 426 38.94 17.71 -0.93
C ASN A 426 38.99 16.24 -1.38
N ASP A 427 39.11 15.26 -0.47
CA ASP A 427 39.17 13.83 -0.84
C ASP A 427 37.78 13.21 -1.04
N ILE A 428 37.28 13.19 -2.26
CA ILE A 428 35.97 12.60 -2.61
C ILE A 428 35.93 11.07 -2.59
N TRP A 429 37.09 10.39 -2.55
CA TRP A 429 37.18 8.94 -2.73
C TRP A 429 37.04 8.19 -1.41
N THR A 430 37.47 8.81 -0.32
CA THR A 430 37.50 8.16 0.99
C THR A 430 36.83 8.95 2.11
N THR A 431 36.21 10.10 1.81
CA THR A 431 35.41 10.85 2.79
C THR A 431 34.15 11.44 2.16
N TYR A 432 33.10 11.63 2.98
CA TYR A 432 31.95 12.42 2.58
C TYR A 432 32.28 13.90 2.70
N LEU A 433 31.92 14.70 1.70
CA LEU A 433 32.14 16.15 1.74
C LEU A 433 30.95 16.86 2.38
N MET A 434 31.21 17.72 3.36
CA MET A 434 30.19 18.61 3.91
C MET A 434 29.87 19.74 2.91
N TRP A 435 28.68 20.35 3.04
CA TRP A 435 28.16 21.37 2.12
C TRP A 435 29.22 22.37 1.61
N GLU A 436 29.98 22.99 2.50
CA GLU A 436 30.96 24.02 2.14
C GLU A 436 32.09 23.47 1.27
N ASN A 437 32.62 22.29 1.63
CA ASN A 437 33.67 21.63 0.86
C ASN A 437 33.13 21.04 -0.45
N PHE A 438 31.87 20.62 -0.46
CA PHE A 438 31.20 20.10 -1.63
C PHE A 438 31.07 21.18 -2.71
N GLU A 439 30.59 22.36 -2.32
CA GLU A 439 30.45 23.51 -3.23
C GLU A 439 31.82 24.00 -3.73
N LEU A 440 32.80 24.13 -2.84
CA LEU A 440 34.17 24.50 -3.21
C LEU A 440 34.78 23.50 -4.20
N TRP A 441 34.56 22.20 -3.98
CA TRP A 441 35.06 21.16 -4.89
C TRP A 441 34.48 21.31 -6.30
N LEU A 442 33.17 21.60 -6.43
CA LEU A 442 32.53 21.82 -7.72
C LEU A 442 33.10 23.05 -8.44
N GLN A 443 33.26 24.17 -7.72
CA GLN A 443 33.80 25.40 -8.27
C GLN A 443 35.26 25.23 -8.71
N GLU A 444 36.07 24.53 -7.90
CA GLU A 444 37.46 24.20 -8.22
C GLU A 444 37.53 23.34 -9.49
N ARG A 445 36.73 22.28 -9.59
CA ARG A 445 36.71 21.40 -10.77
C ARG A 445 36.25 22.12 -12.03
N SER A 446 35.23 22.98 -11.94
CA SER A 446 34.82 23.82 -13.06
C SER A 446 35.92 24.78 -13.50
N SER A 447 36.69 25.33 -12.57
CA SER A 447 37.78 26.27 -12.85
C SER A 447 39.01 25.57 -13.44
N ASN A 448 39.32 24.35 -12.99
CA ASN A 448 40.46 23.57 -13.46
C ASN A 448 40.21 22.93 -14.84
N TYR A 449 38.94 22.66 -15.17
CA TYR A 449 38.55 22.01 -16.44
C TYR A 449 37.47 22.80 -17.19
N PRO A 450 37.70 24.08 -17.53
CA PRO A 450 36.65 24.97 -18.06
C PRO A 450 36.13 24.57 -19.45
N ASN A 451 36.90 23.77 -20.20
CA ASN A 451 36.47 23.24 -21.50
C ASN A 451 35.66 21.94 -21.38
N ARG A 452 35.61 21.32 -20.19
CA ARG A 452 34.95 20.02 -19.96
C ARG A 452 33.80 20.12 -18.97
N ILE A 453 33.90 21.03 -18.01
CA ILE A 453 32.89 21.25 -16.99
C ILE A 453 32.31 22.65 -17.16
N GLN A 454 30.97 22.72 -17.20
CA GLN A 454 30.21 23.95 -17.01
C GLN A 454 29.35 23.81 -15.76
N LEU A 455 29.63 24.66 -14.76
CA LEU A 455 28.86 24.76 -13.52
C LEU A 455 27.80 25.86 -13.65
N LYS A 456 26.54 25.53 -13.38
CA LYS A 456 25.39 26.46 -13.44
C LYS A 456 24.53 26.28 -12.19
N SER A 457 24.14 27.39 -11.55
CA SER A 457 23.06 27.34 -10.57
C SER A 457 21.73 27.28 -11.31
N ILE A 458 20.92 26.25 -11.03
CA ILE A 458 19.61 26.05 -11.65
C ILE A 458 18.45 26.61 -10.80
N GLY A 459 18.76 27.09 -9.59
CA GLY A 459 17.79 27.63 -8.67
C GLY A 459 18.36 27.75 -7.26
N LYS A 460 17.53 28.23 -6.34
CA LYS A 460 17.86 28.37 -4.93
C LYS A 460 16.98 27.46 -4.09
N SER A 461 17.54 26.91 -3.03
CA SER A 461 16.79 26.19 -2.00
C SER A 461 15.96 27.13 -1.12
N ILE A 462 15.16 26.56 -0.22
CA ILE A 462 14.36 27.33 0.76
C ILE A 462 15.20 28.32 1.57
N GLU A 463 16.41 27.94 1.99
CA GLU A 463 17.33 28.77 2.77
C GLU A 463 18.34 29.52 1.88
N GLY A 464 18.11 29.59 0.57
CA GLY A 464 18.86 30.44 -0.36
C GLY A 464 20.20 29.87 -0.86
N LYS A 465 20.48 28.58 -0.68
CA LYS A 465 21.68 27.92 -1.22
C LYS A 465 21.48 27.59 -2.69
N ASP A 466 22.56 27.65 -3.46
CA ASP A 466 22.52 27.26 -4.87
C ASP A 466 22.25 25.76 -5.03
N ILE A 467 21.39 25.44 -5.99
CA ILE A 467 21.25 24.08 -6.50
C ILE A 467 22.10 24.02 -7.75
N TRP A 468 23.22 23.31 -7.65
CA TRP A 468 24.21 23.25 -8.71
C TRP A 468 23.88 22.17 -9.73
N GLN A 469 24.02 22.51 -11.00
CA GLN A 469 24.08 21.59 -12.12
C GLN A 469 25.50 21.61 -12.70
N VAL A 470 26.03 20.43 -12.99
CA VAL A 470 27.35 20.23 -13.58
C VAL A 470 27.16 19.57 -14.94
N LYS A 471 27.38 20.32 -16.02
CA LYS A 471 27.50 19.75 -17.36
C LYS A 471 28.93 19.25 -17.54
N VAL A 472 29.09 17.97 -17.86
CA VAL A 472 30.35 17.35 -18.26
C VAL A 472 30.24 16.92 -19.72
N ALA A 473 31.13 17.44 -20.56
CA ALA A 473 31.08 17.22 -22.01
C ALA A 473 32.49 17.03 -22.61
N ALA A 474 32.56 16.35 -23.75
CA ALA A 474 33.77 16.28 -24.58
C ALA A 474 34.26 17.66 -25.01
N ASP A 475 33.37 18.65 -25.14
CA ASP A 475 33.66 20.09 -25.18
C ASP A 475 32.38 20.86 -24.83
N VAL A 476 32.39 21.65 -23.75
CA VAL A 476 31.21 22.40 -23.30
C VAL A 476 30.77 23.47 -24.30
N ASN A 477 31.71 23.95 -25.14
CA ASN A 477 31.46 24.91 -26.21
C ASN A 477 31.22 24.24 -27.57
N GLY A 478 31.26 22.91 -27.61
CA GLY A 478 31.07 22.12 -28.83
C GLY A 478 29.61 22.04 -29.28
N ALA A 479 29.36 21.21 -30.31
CA ALA A 479 28.01 20.93 -30.78
C ALA A 479 27.16 20.31 -29.66
N LYS A 480 25.92 20.77 -29.54
CA LYS A 480 24.97 20.26 -28.56
C LYS A 480 24.66 18.79 -28.86
N LYS A 481 24.92 17.90 -27.90
CA LYS A 481 24.55 16.49 -27.98
C LYS A 481 23.31 16.19 -27.14
N PRO A 482 22.67 15.04 -27.38
CA PRO A 482 21.63 14.51 -26.52
C PRO A 482 22.13 14.35 -25.08
N ALA A 483 21.24 14.57 -24.11
CA ALA A 483 21.59 14.73 -22.70
C ALA A 483 21.28 13.49 -21.86
N MET A 484 22.18 13.18 -20.93
CA MET A 484 22.03 12.17 -19.89
C MET A 484 22.00 12.85 -18.52
N TYR A 485 20.90 12.73 -17.79
CA TYR A 485 20.74 13.34 -16.47
C TYR A 485 21.00 12.35 -15.33
N VAL A 486 21.69 12.82 -14.30
CA VAL A 486 21.89 12.12 -13.03
C VAL A 486 21.59 13.08 -11.88
N GLU A 487 20.62 12.74 -11.04
CA GLU A 487 20.23 13.51 -9.86
C GLU A 487 20.56 12.72 -8.59
N CYS A 488 21.17 13.40 -7.62
CA CYS A 488 21.59 12.83 -6.34
C CYS A 488 21.14 13.71 -5.16
N LEU A 489 21.07 13.11 -3.97
CA LEU A 489 20.76 13.79 -2.70
C LEU A 489 19.44 14.58 -2.72
N ALA A 490 18.38 14.11 -3.38
CA ALA A 490 17.01 14.55 -3.07
C ALA A 490 16.65 14.29 -1.59
N HIS A 491 17.09 13.16 -1.04
CA HIS A 491 17.00 12.90 0.40
C HIS A 491 18.33 13.19 1.09
N ALA A 492 18.29 14.03 2.12
CA ALA A 492 19.47 14.58 2.76
C ALA A 492 20.36 13.56 3.48
N ARG A 493 19.80 12.46 4.01
CA ARG A 493 20.52 11.44 4.78
C ARG A 493 21.32 10.44 3.92
N GLU A 494 21.09 10.42 2.60
CA GLU A 494 21.59 9.41 1.65
C GLU A 494 22.98 9.79 1.09
N TRP A 495 23.93 10.06 1.98
CA TRP A 495 25.23 10.70 1.66
C TRP A 495 26.04 10.02 0.54
N ILE A 496 25.94 8.70 0.39
CA ILE A 496 26.64 7.93 -0.65
C ILE A 496 26.26 8.36 -2.08
N THR A 497 25.03 8.85 -2.28
CA THR A 497 24.54 9.29 -3.60
C THR A 497 25.33 10.50 -4.09
N GLY A 498 25.58 11.47 -3.22
CA GLY A 498 26.41 12.65 -3.53
C GLY A 498 27.84 12.26 -3.90
N SER A 499 28.45 11.34 -3.15
CA SER A 499 29.80 10.83 -3.47
C SER A 499 29.85 10.11 -4.82
N VAL A 500 28.83 9.32 -5.17
CA VAL A 500 28.72 8.67 -6.49
C VAL A 500 28.63 9.70 -7.61
N CYS A 501 27.84 10.75 -7.44
CA CYS A 501 27.77 11.85 -8.39
C CYS A 501 29.13 12.56 -8.56
N LEU A 502 29.79 12.97 -7.46
CA LEU A 502 31.10 13.63 -7.52
C LEU A 502 32.19 12.75 -8.15
N GLY A 503 32.25 11.47 -7.75
CA GLY A 503 33.19 10.51 -8.31
C GLY A 503 32.98 10.27 -9.80
N SER A 504 31.72 10.21 -10.26
CA SER A 504 31.41 10.07 -11.68
C SER A 504 31.83 11.30 -12.49
N ILE A 505 31.61 12.51 -11.95
CA ILE A 505 32.08 13.77 -12.55
C ILE A 505 33.61 13.74 -12.68
N GLU A 506 34.32 13.35 -11.61
CA GLU A 506 35.79 13.27 -11.61
C GLU A 506 36.30 12.26 -12.65
N ILE A 507 35.71 11.08 -12.72
CA ILE A 507 36.11 10.04 -13.68
C ILE A 507 35.94 10.54 -15.11
N LEU A 508 34.76 11.05 -15.46
CA LEU A 508 34.49 11.55 -16.82
C LEU A 508 35.45 12.67 -17.21
N THR A 509 35.68 13.60 -16.29
CA THR A 509 36.50 14.79 -16.55
C THR A 509 37.97 14.45 -16.73
N THR A 510 38.52 13.59 -15.87
CA THR A 510 39.97 13.31 -15.82
C THR A 510 40.42 12.19 -16.76
N ASN A 511 39.49 11.33 -17.23
CA ASN A 511 39.82 10.18 -18.07
C ASN A 511 39.45 10.35 -19.55
N TYR A 512 38.73 11.41 -19.93
CA TYR A 512 38.43 11.67 -21.34
C TYR A 512 39.72 11.79 -22.18
N GLY A 513 39.80 11.03 -23.27
CA GLY A 513 40.97 10.99 -24.15
C GLY A 513 42.19 10.26 -23.58
N GLN A 514 42.09 9.67 -22.39
CA GLN A 514 43.17 8.88 -21.80
C GLN A 514 43.19 7.45 -22.35
N SER A 515 44.37 6.82 -22.32
CA SER A 515 44.52 5.40 -22.68
C SER A 515 43.99 4.47 -21.58
N GLY A 516 43.63 3.24 -21.94
CA GLY A 516 43.16 2.20 -21.01
C GLY A 516 41.64 2.14 -20.87
N ALA A 517 41.15 1.17 -20.08
CA ALA A 517 39.72 0.84 -20.00
C ALA A 517 38.86 2.03 -19.53
N LEU A 518 39.25 2.71 -18.45
CA LEU A 518 38.49 3.84 -17.91
C LEU A 518 38.47 5.04 -18.87
N GLY A 519 39.59 5.28 -19.57
CA GLY A 519 39.68 6.33 -20.58
C GLY A 519 38.84 6.05 -21.83
N GLN A 520 38.81 4.79 -22.29
CA GLN A 520 37.92 4.36 -23.37
C GLN A 520 36.44 4.52 -22.99
N GLN A 521 36.08 4.16 -21.74
CA GLN A 521 34.72 4.33 -21.23
C GLN A 521 34.31 5.80 -21.17
N ALA A 522 35.12 6.66 -20.54
CA ALA A 522 34.84 8.09 -20.44
C ALA A 522 34.76 8.77 -21.81
N THR A 523 35.63 8.38 -22.74
CA THR A 523 35.63 8.88 -24.12
C THR A 523 34.34 8.49 -24.84
N LEU A 524 33.93 7.22 -24.81
CA LEU A 524 32.67 6.77 -25.41
C LEU A 524 31.46 7.52 -24.84
N MET A 525 31.40 7.67 -23.51
CA MET A 525 30.30 8.35 -22.84
C MET A 525 30.18 9.82 -23.26
N LEU A 526 31.32 10.53 -23.30
CA LEU A 526 31.34 11.95 -23.63
C LEU A 526 31.32 12.22 -25.14
N ASP A 527 31.72 11.29 -26.00
CA ASP A 527 31.56 11.46 -27.45
C ASP A 527 30.09 11.36 -27.86
N LYS A 528 29.33 10.50 -27.18
CA LYS A 528 27.93 10.21 -27.51
C LYS A 528 26.94 11.19 -26.88
N PHE A 529 27.20 11.63 -25.64
CA PHE A 529 26.24 12.43 -24.87
C PHE A 529 26.90 13.62 -24.15
N ASP A 530 26.08 14.61 -23.81
CA ASP A 530 26.40 15.58 -22.76
C ASP A 530 25.81 15.08 -21.44
N TRP A 531 26.63 14.98 -20.39
CA TRP A 531 26.20 14.48 -19.09
C TRP A 531 25.89 15.65 -18.16
N TYR A 532 24.69 15.65 -17.58
CA TYR A 532 24.23 16.67 -16.64
C TYR A 532 24.03 16.04 -15.27
N PHE A 533 24.82 16.47 -14.30
CA PHE A 533 24.70 16.04 -12.91
C PHE A 533 24.03 17.13 -12.08
N ILE A 534 23.07 16.75 -11.25
CA ILE A 534 22.57 17.54 -10.13
C ILE A 534 23.06 16.82 -8.88
N PRO A 535 24.31 17.07 -8.44
CA PRO A 535 24.96 16.26 -7.42
C PRO A 535 24.35 16.48 -6.03
N MET A 536 23.59 17.56 -5.82
CA MET A 536 22.84 17.81 -4.60
C MET A 536 21.55 18.60 -4.85
N MET A 537 20.42 17.91 -4.94
CA MET A 537 19.10 18.54 -5.07
C MET A 537 18.63 19.22 -3.77
N ASN A 538 18.99 18.68 -2.59
CA ASN A 538 18.52 19.15 -1.28
C ASN A 538 19.65 19.74 -0.41
N PRO A 539 20.21 20.92 -0.75
CA PRO A 539 21.36 21.47 -0.04
C PRO A 539 21.04 21.87 1.41
N ASP A 540 19.81 22.34 1.69
CA ASP A 540 19.40 22.72 3.04
C ASP A 540 19.25 21.51 3.95
N GLY A 541 18.55 20.47 3.47
CA GLY A 541 18.42 19.23 4.21
C GLY A 541 19.78 18.59 4.45
N TYR A 542 20.64 18.54 3.42
CA TYR A 542 21.98 17.99 3.53
C TYR A 542 22.81 18.75 4.57
N ASN A 543 22.82 20.09 4.54
CA ASN A 543 23.50 20.88 5.55
C ASN A 543 22.93 20.63 6.96
N PHE A 544 21.62 20.46 7.09
CA PHE A 544 20.95 20.15 8.35
C PHE A 544 21.31 18.78 8.93
N THR A 545 21.89 17.87 8.13
CA THR A 545 22.38 16.58 8.65
C THR A 545 23.54 16.72 9.66
N LYS A 546 24.19 17.89 9.71
CA LYS A 546 25.14 18.25 10.79
C LYS A 546 24.45 18.27 12.15
N GLN A 547 23.22 18.78 12.20
CA GLN A 547 22.40 18.86 13.41
C GLN A 547 21.61 17.57 13.63
N ASN A 548 21.06 16.97 12.57
CA ASN A 548 20.28 15.73 12.62
C ASN A 548 20.68 14.81 11.46
N ARG A 549 21.64 13.90 11.71
CA ARG A 549 22.27 13.05 10.68
C ARG A 549 21.30 12.21 9.84
N LEU A 550 20.13 11.89 10.39
CA LEU A 550 19.10 11.07 9.74
C LEU A 550 17.95 11.91 9.15
N TRP A 551 18.13 13.22 9.03
CA TRP A 551 17.17 14.09 8.36
C TRP A 551 17.03 13.75 6.88
N ARG A 552 15.78 13.61 6.40
CA ARG A 552 15.46 13.19 5.02
C ARG A 552 15.00 14.35 4.13
N LYS A 553 14.04 15.14 4.61
CA LYS A 553 13.25 16.12 3.83
C LYS A 553 14.04 17.40 3.49
N ASN A 554 13.44 18.32 2.74
CA ASN A 554 13.96 19.70 2.66
C ASN A 554 13.72 20.47 3.98
N ARG A 555 13.95 21.79 3.98
CA ARG A 555 13.85 22.64 5.19
C ARG A 555 12.70 23.65 5.16
N ARG A 556 11.67 23.43 4.33
CA ARG A 556 10.47 24.29 4.31
C ARG A 556 9.87 24.44 5.70
N ALA A 557 9.85 25.68 6.20
CA ALA A 557 9.18 26.00 7.45
C ALA A 557 7.67 25.78 7.30
N ASN A 558 7.03 25.34 8.38
CA ASN A 558 5.60 25.15 8.43
C ASN A 558 4.99 26.12 9.43
N VAL A 559 4.07 26.96 8.96
CA VAL A 559 3.42 27.99 9.78
C VAL A 559 2.36 27.40 10.71
N VAL A 560 1.82 26.22 10.38
CA VAL A 560 0.69 25.58 11.07
C VAL A 560 1.15 24.42 11.97
N SER A 561 2.32 23.84 11.73
CA SER A 561 2.88 22.72 12.51
C SER A 561 4.33 22.97 12.86
N SER A 562 4.78 22.44 14.00
CA SER A 562 6.19 22.45 14.39
C SER A 562 7.09 21.53 13.56
N CYS A 563 6.52 20.75 12.63
CA CYS A 563 7.26 19.80 11.79
C CYS A 563 7.63 20.44 10.43
N PRO A 564 8.92 20.74 10.19
CA PRO A 564 9.36 21.32 8.93
C PRO A 564 9.60 20.23 7.86
N GLY A 565 9.73 20.70 6.63
CA GLY A 565 10.23 19.94 5.49
C GLY A 565 9.16 19.18 4.70
N VAL A 566 9.41 19.07 3.41
CA VAL A 566 8.69 18.29 2.40
C VAL A 566 9.64 17.24 1.83
N ASP A 567 9.14 16.03 1.59
CA ASP A 567 9.86 15.00 0.86
C ASP A 567 9.90 15.37 -0.63
N LEU A 568 11.08 15.75 -1.13
CA LEU A 568 11.26 16.19 -2.51
C LEU A 568 10.88 15.09 -3.51
N ASN A 569 11.12 13.82 -3.17
CA ASN A 569 10.76 12.69 -4.04
C ASN A 569 9.31 12.20 -3.82
N ARG A 570 8.46 13.04 -3.21
CA ARG A 570 6.99 12.91 -3.19
C ARG A 570 6.29 14.16 -3.72
N ASN A 571 7.04 15.16 -4.14
CA ASN A 571 6.51 16.47 -4.50
C ASN A 571 6.20 16.64 -5.99
N PHE A 572 6.79 15.85 -6.87
CA PHE A 572 6.61 16.00 -8.32
C PHE A 572 5.18 15.67 -8.77
N ALA A 573 4.74 16.29 -9.86
CA ALA A 573 3.40 16.09 -10.46
C ALA A 573 3.24 14.74 -11.20
N ALA A 574 3.64 13.63 -10.58
CA ALA A 574 3.46 12.26 -11.06
C ALA A 574 2.59 11.47 -10.07
N ASP A 575 1.28 11.40 -10.33
CA ASP A 575 0.28 10.85 -9.39
C ASP A 575 0.36 11.49 -7.99
N TRP A 576 0.67 12.79 -7.91
CA TRP A 576 0.92 13.47 -6.65
C TRP A 576 -0.19 13.23 -5.61
N GLY A 577 0.22 12.76 -4.43
CA GLY A 577 -0.71 12.38 -3.37
C GLY A 577 -1.34 11.00 -3.50
N GLY A 578 -0.80 10.16 -4.38
CA GLY A 578 -1.04 8.72 -4.47
C GLY A 578 -0.33 7.91 -3.38
N ALA A 579 -0.10 6.62 -3.68
CA ALA A 579 0.46 5.65 -2.76
C ALA A 579 1.90 5.99 -2.33
N GLY A 580 2.30 5.60 -1.12
CA GLY A 580 3.66 5.84 -0.61
C GLY A 580 3.97 7.29 -0.25
N SER A 581 3.00 8.19 -0.30
CA SER A 581 3.09 9.59 0.14
C SER A 581 2.17 9.87 1.33
N SER A 582 2.49 10.89 2.12
CA SER A 582 1.71 11.28 3.30
C SER A 582 1.23 12.72 3.21
N SER A 583 0.03 12.98 3.73
CA SER A 583 -0.49 14.34 3.96
C SER A 583 -0.24 14.83 5.39
N ASN A 584 0.45 14.05 6.23
CA ASN A 584 0.84 14.45 7.58
C ASN A 584 2.19 15.18 7.51
N TRP A 585 2.21 16.44 7.96
CA TRP A 585 3.39 17.33 7.98
C TRP A 585 4.61 16.71 8.68
N CYS A 586 4.39 15.92 9.73
CA CYS A 586 5.45 15.29 10.50
C CYS A 586 5.97 13.99 9.90
N SER A 587 5.32 13.48 8.86
CA SER A 587 5.79 12.28 8.17
C SER A 587 7.03 12.57 7.34
N ASP A 588 7.95 11.61 7.29
CA ASP A 588 9.13 11.64 6.43
C ASP A 588 8.79 11.56 4.93
N THR A 589 7.59 11.10 4.59
CA THR A 589 7.05 11.07 3.21
C THR A 589 6.01 12.16 2.96
N TYR A 590 6.04 13.25 3.75
CA TYR A 590 5.14 14.38 3.57
C TYR A 590 5.30 15.01 2.18
N ARG A 591 4.25 14.99 1.38
CA ARG A 591 4.28 15.33 -0.06
C ARG A 591 4.27 16.82 -0.42
N GLY A 592 4.12 17.70 0.57
CA GLY A 592 3.93 19.14 0.36
C GLY A 592 2.45 19.53 0.24
N GLY A 593 2.22 20.84 0.06
CA GLY A 593 0.87 21.41 -0.02
C GLY A 593 0.21 21.27 -1.39
N SER A 594 1.02 21.19 -2.44
CA SER A 594 0.62 20.94 -3.83
C SER A 594 1.75 20.22 -4.58
N ALA A 595 1.46 19.68 -5.76
CA ALA A 595 2.51 19.18 -6.64
C ALA A 595 3.45 20.33 -7.06
N ASN A 596 4.73 20.01 -7.20
CA ASN A 596 5.82 20.93 -7.56
C ASN A 596 5.90 22.17 -6.65
N SER A 597 5.46 22.07 -5.38
CA SER A 597 5.46 23.20 -4.44
C SER A 597 6.86 23.61 -3.97
N GLU A 598 7.83 22.71 -4.05
CA GLU A 598 9.18 22.94 -3.53
C GLU A 598 10.07 23.60 -4.59
N PRO A 599 10.76 24.70 -4.26
CA PRO A 599 11.64 25.38 -5.23
C PRO A 599 12.76 24.48 -5.71
N GLU A 600 13.21 23.51 -4.88
CA GLU A 600 14.17 22.51 -5.29
C GLU A 600 13.63 21.61 -6.40
N ALA A 601 12.37 21.17 -6.30
CA ALA A 601 11.72 20.37 -7.34
C ALA A 601 11.52 21.17 -8.63
N GLN A 602 11.07 22.43 -8.51
CA GLN A 602 10.85 23.29 -9.66
C GLN A 602 12.17 23.60 -10.41
N ALA A 603 13.26 23.85 -9.70
CA ALA A 603 14.57 24.09 -10.31
C ALA A 603 15.03 22.92 -11.19
N VAL A 604 14.82 21.68 -10.73
CA VAL A 604 15.16 20.47 -11.52
C VAL A 604 14.26 20.34 -12.76
N ILE A 605 12.95 20.57 -12.61
CA ILE A 605 11.99 20.55 -13.71
C ILE A 605 12.41 21.54 -14.80
N ASP A 606 12.69 22.78 -14.41
CA ASP A 606 13.05 23.86 -15.34
C ASP A 606 14.39 23.57 -16.04
N ALA A 607 15.39 23.07 -15.30
CA ALA A 607 16.70 22.73 -15.87
C ALA A 607 16.64 21.60 -16.92
N VAL A 608 15.88 20.54 -16.63
CA VAL A 608 15.72 19.43 -17.58
C VAL A 608 14.95 19.90 -18.82
N ALA A 609 13.89 20.69 -18.63
CA ALA A 609 13.12 21.26 -19.74
C ALA A 609 13.97 22.20 -20.63
N GLU A 610 14.79 23.07 -20.03
CA GLU A 610 15.69 23.98 -20.76
C GLU A 610 16.73 23.23 -21.62
N THR A 611 17.09 22.01 -21.22
CA THR A 611 18.10 21.22 -21.93
C THR A 611 17.59 20.68 -23.27
N GLY A 612 16.30 20.37 -23.39
CA GLY A 612 15.70 19.89 -24.64
C GLY A 612 15.83 18.38 -24.85
N ASP A 613 16.75 17.93 -25.72
CA ASP A 613 16.90 16.51 -26.09
C ASP A 613 17.52 15.69 -24.95
N VAL A 614 16.69 15.23 -24.01
CA VAL A 614 17.08 14.41 -22.86
C VAL A 614 16.71 12.96 -23.11
N ARG A 615 17.70 12.07 -23.20
CA ARG A 615 17.50 10.64 -23.46
C ARG A 615 17.25 9.84 -22.20
N SER A 616 17.92 10.21 -21.11
CA SER A 616 17.85 9.47 -19.84
C SER A 616 17.77 10.38 -18.63
N TYR A 617 17.04 9.95 -17.60
CA TYR A 617 17.03 10.56 -16.29
C TYR A 617 17.23 9.50 -15.20
N LEU A 618 18.35 9.58 -14.48
CA LEU A 618 18.74 8.65 -13.42
C LEU A 618 18.58 9.35 -12.07
N SER A 619 17.59 8.94 -11.28
CA SER A 619 17.40 9.43 -9.90
C SER A 619 18.12 8.49 -8.93
N VAL A 620 19.09 9.01 -8.17
CA VAL A 620 20.02 8.19 -7.39
C VAL A 620 19.78 8.37 -5.90
N HIS A 621 19.29 7.30 -5.28
CA HIS A 621 18.97 7.18 -3.86
C HIS A 621 19.83 6.14 -3.16
N SER A 622 19.73 6.08 -1.84
CA SER A 622 20.13 4.90 -1.08
C SER A 622 19.12 4.63 0.04
N TYR A 623 18.92 3.41 0.50
CA TYR A 623 19.63 2.19 0.15
C TYR A 623 18.65 1.07 -0.15
N SER A 624 19.12 0.04 -0.86
CA SER A 624 18.54 -1.31 -0.93
C SER A 624 19.24 -2.21 -1.96
N GLN A 625 20.15 -1.68 -2.80
CA GLN A 625 20.68 -2.32 -4.00
C GLN A 625 19.60 -2.70 -5.03
N LEU A 626 18.84 -1.70 -5.48
CA LEU A 626 17.77 -1.88 -6.47
C LEU A 626 17.98 -0.92 -7.65
N LEU A 627 17.49 -1.34 -8.82
CA LEU A 627 17.26 -0.47 -9.96
C LEU A 627 15.76 -0.54 -10.32
N LEU A 628 15.02 0.53 -10.02
CA LEU A 628 13.59 0.57 -10.28
C LEU A 628 13.31 1.07 -11.70
N VAL A 629 12.40 0.37 -12.37
CA VAL A 629 11.92 0.65 -13.71
C VAL A 629 10.49 1.22 -13.62
N PRO A 630 10.17 2.30 -14.35
CA PRO A 630 8.85 2.93 -14.32
C PRO A 630 7.67 1.97 -14.59
N HIS A 631 6.49 2.21 -14.01
CA HIS A 631 6.18 3.30 -13.07
C HIS A 631 6.37 2.89 -11.61
N ALA A 632 6.73 3.82 -10.71
CA ALA A 632 6.72 3.54 -9.26
C ALA A 632 5.37 3.83 -8.62
N TYR A 633 4.60 4.81 -9.13
CA TYR A 633 3.38 5.26 -8.44
C TYR A 633 2.19 4.28 -8.52
N ALA A 634 2.16 3.42 -9.53
CA ALA A 634 1.05 2.49 -9.77
C ALA A 634 1.54 1.09 -10.12
N ALA A 635 0.71 0.08 -9.81
CA ALA A 635 0.91 -1.31 -10.23
C ALA A 635 0.68 -1.53 -11.74
N ILE A 636 1.01 -0.53 -12.55
CA ILE A 636 0.92 -0.53 -14.02
C ILE A 636 2.34 -0.28 -14.51
N LYS A 637 2.84 -1.18 -15.36
CA LYS A 637 4.17 -1.07 -15.98
C LYS A 637 4.11 -0.05 -17.13
N ALA A 638 5.22 0.65 -17.39
CA ALA A 638 5.31 1.51 -18.56
C ALA A 638 5.12 0.69 -19.86
N PRO A 639 4.58 1.28 -20.95
CA PRO A 639 4.37 0.56 -22.21
C PRO A 639 5.64 -0.06 -22.79
N ASP A 640 6.80 0.53 -22.51
CA ASP A 640 8.14 0.12 -22.94
C ASP A 640 8.93 -0.60 -21.82
N TYR A 641 8.25 -1.13 -20.81
CA TYR A 641 8.87 -1.75 -19.63
C TYR A 641 9.89 -2.84 -19.97
N ASP A 642 9.60 -3.72 -20.93
CA ASP A 642 10.51 -4.84 -21.26
C ASP A 642 11.83 -4.34 -21.84
N GLU A 643 11.79 -3.28 -22.66
CA GLU A 643 13.00 -2.62 -23.18
C GLU A 643 13.80 -1.97 -22.05
N LEU A 644 13.13 -1.18 -21.20
CA LEU A 644 13.76 -0.51 -20.07
C LEU A 644 14.38 -1.54 -19.10
N LYS A 645 13.66 -2.62 -18.81
CA LYS A 645 14.15 -3.67 -17.92
C LYS A 645 15.37 -4.36 -18.53
N ASN A 646 15.36 -4.68 -19.82
CA ASN A 646 16.51 -5.29 -20.49
C ASN A 646 17.75 -4.38 -20.43
N VAL A 647 17.59 -3.09 -20.74
CA VAL A 647 18.69 -2.11 -20.63
C VAL A 647 19.18 -2.01 -19.17
N GLY A 648 18.27 -1.97 -18.21
CA GLY A 648 18.60 -1.96 -16.78
C GLY A 648 19.31 -3.23 -16.29
N ASP A 649 18.92 -4.41 -16.78
CA ASP A 649 19.55 -5.69 -16.48
C ASP A 649 21.00 -5.70 -16.98
N ILE A 650 21.25 -5.24 -18.21
CA ILE A 650 22.60 -5.12 -18.77
C ILE A 650 23.45 -4.13 -17.95
N ALA A 651 22.88 -3.00 -17.56
CA ALA A 651 23.58 -2.01 -16.74
C ALA A 651 23.95 -2.56 -15.35
N MET A 652 23.04 -3.30 -14.70
CA MET A 652 23.32 -3.94 -13.41
C MET A 652 24.29 -5.12 -13.52
N LEU A 653 24.35 -5.80 -14.67
CA LEU A 653 25.40 -6.79 -14.95
C LEU A 653 26.78 -6.12 -15.02
N ALA A 654 26.90 -4.96 -15.68
CA ALA A 654 28.14 -4.19 -15.72
C ALA A 654 28.56 -3.71 -14.32
N LEU A 655 27.62 -3.23 -13.51
CA LEU A 655 27.84 -2.89 -12.10
C LEU A 655 28.41 -4.08 -11.32
N ARG A 656 27.72 -5.23 -11.42
CA ARG A 656 28.10 -6.46 -10.73
C ARG A 656 29.51 -6.94 -11.08
N GLN A 657 29.96 -6.74 -12.33
CA GLN A 657 31.29 -7.17 -12.75
C GLN A 657 32.44 -6.44 -12.03
N VAL A 658 32.19 -5.27 -11.44
CA VAL A 658 33.23 -4.49 -10.74
C VAL A 658 33.55 -5.11 -9.38
N ASN A 659 32.52 -5.31 -8.53
CA ASN A 659 32.70 -5.71 -7.13
C ASN A 659 31.89 -6.95 -6.72
N GLY A 660 31.16 -7.58 -7.64
CA GLY A 660 30.31 -8.74 -7.36
C GLY A 660 28.99 -8.43 -6.66
N VAL A 661 28.63 -7.16 -6.49
CA VAL A 661 27.40 -6.76 -5.80
C VAL A 661 26.18 -6.94 -6.70
N ASN A 662 25.14 -7.57 -6.15
CA ASN A 662 23.90 -7.84 -6.89
C ASN A 662 22.88 -6.74 -6.61
N PHE A 663 22.40 -6.12 -7.69
CA PHE A 663 21.26 -5.23 -7.66
C PHE A 663 20.06 -5.92 -8.29
N GLN A 664 18.88 -5.78 -7.68
CA GLN A 664 17.65 -6.29 -8.27
C GLN A 664 17.02 -5.22 -9.18
N VAL A 665 16.76 -5.59 -10.44
CA VAL A 665 16.07 -4.74 -11.42
C VAL A 665 14.59 -5.12 -11.47
N GLY A 666 13.69 -4.15 -11.41
CA GLY A 666 12.27 -4.46 -11.50
C GLY A 666 11.33 -3.27 -11.34
N HIS A 667 10.04 -3.58 -11.39
CA HIS A 667 8.97 -2.61 -11.25
C HIS A 667 8.82 -2.20 -9.78
N GLY A 668 8.80 -0.90 -9.49
CA GLY A 668 8.83 -0.36 -8.11
C GLY A 668 7.86 -1.03 -7.14
N PRO A 669 6.54 -1.10 -7.43
CA PRO A 669 5.55 -1.77 -6.59
C PRO A 669 5.78 -3.27 -6.36
N GLU A 670 6.48 -3.96 -7.27
CA GLU A 670 6.74 -5.40 -7.16
C GLU A 670 7.97 -5.69 -6.29
N ILE A 671 9.02 -4.89 -6.43
CA ILE A 671 10.32 -5.17 -5.79
C ILE A 671 10.64 -4.27 -4.60
N LEU A 672 9.93 -3.16 -4.43
CA LEU A 672 10.09 -2.21 -3.32
C LEU A 672 8.72 -1.86 -2.71
N TYR A 673 8.05 -0.82 -3.21
CA TYR A 673 6.68 -0.40 -2.87
C TYR A 673 6.18 0.64 -3.88
N ALA A 674 4.87 0.88 -3.90
CA ALA A 674 4.28 1.93 -4.74
C ALA A 674 4.54 3.33 -4.15
N ALA A 675 5.15 4.22 -4.93
CA ALA A 675 5.57 5.56 -4.50
C ALA A 675 5.18 6.63 -5.52
N SER A 676 4.28 7.53 -5.13
CA SER A 676 3.83 8.65 -5.97
C SER A 676 4.67 9.91 -5.78
N GLY A 677 4.74 10.74 -6.81
CA GLY A 677 5.34 12.07 -6.77
C GLY A 677 6.85 12.09 -6.89
N GLY A 678 7.44 11.03 -7.46
CA GLY A 678 8.88 10.95 -7.69
C GLY A 678 9.34 11.60 -9.00
N ALA A 679 10.59 12.07 -9.02
CA ALA A 679 11.17 12.80 -10.16
C ALA A 679 11.22 11.96 -11.45
N PHE A 680 11.67 10.71 -11.35
CA PHE A 680 11.88 9.85 -12.52
C PHE A 680 10.56 9.50 -13.24
N ASP A 681 9.47 9.29 -12.49
CA ASP A 681 8.12 9.08 -13.05
C ASP A 681 7.61 10.36 -13.71
N TYR A 682 7.86 11.52 -13.11
CA TYR A 682 7.52 12.81 -13.72
C TYR A 682 8.21 12.99 -15.07
N PHE A 683 9.52 12.77 -15.16
CA PHE A 683 10.23 12.89 -16.44
C PHE A 683 9.83 11.82 -17.45
N LYS A 684 9.51 10.60 -17.00
CA LYS A 684 8.95 9.56 -17.86
C LYS A 684 7.63 9.98 -18.50
N LEU A 685 6.74 10.57 -17.70
CA LEU A 685 5.45 11.09 -18.16
C LEU A 685 5.60 12.33 -19.06
N ASN A 686 6.71 13.06 -18.95
CA ASN A 686 7.03 14.25 -19.74
C ASN A 686 8.03 13.96 -20.88
N GLY A 687 8.10 12.71 -21.36
CA GLY A 687 8.74 12.36 -22.63
C GLY A 687 10.17 11.84 -22.55
N VAL A 688 10.81 11.80 -21.38
CA VAL A 688 12.13 11.14 -21.23
C VAL A 688 11.93 9.63 -21.21
N LYS A 689 12.53 8.92 -22.17
CA LYS A 689 12.28 7.49 -22.34
C LYS A 689 12.94 6.65 -21.24
N TYR A 690 14.25 6.81 -21.07
CA TYR A 690 15.07 5.96 -20.19
C TYR A 690 15.15 6.56 -18.79
N CYS A 691 14.13 6.33 -17.96
CA CYS A 691 14.09 6.78 -16.57
C CYS A 691 14.32 5.62 -15.62
N TYR A 692 15.19 5.78 -14.63
CA TYR A 692 15.46 4.77 -13.61
C TYR A 692 15.67 5.39 -12.23
N VAL A 693 15.40 4.59 -11.19
CA VAL A 693 15.77 4.91 -9.81
C VAL A 693 16.83 3.94 -9.33
N TYR A 694 17.96 4.45 -8.86
CA TYR A 694 18.93 3.66 -8.11
C TYR A 694 18.60 3.71 -6.62
N GLU A 695 18.61 2.56 -5.96
CA GLU A 695 18.76 2.46 -4.51
C GLU A 695 20.12 1.82 -4.26
N LEU A 696 21.15 2.62 -3.96
CA LEU A 696 22.54 2.16 -3.83
C LEU A 696 22.75 1.27 -2.59
N ARG A 697 24.02 0.95 -2.32
CA ARG A 697 24.44 0.22 -1.12
C ARG A 697 23.96 0.92 0.17
N PRO A 698 23.76 0.14 1.25
CA PRO A 698 23.84 -1.32 1.32
C PRO A 698 22.55 -2.03 0.85
N ALA A 699 22.53 -3.36 0.80
CA ALA A 699 21.29 -4.12 0.59
C ALA A 699 20.38 -4.02 1.82
N SER A 700 19.06 -4.02 1.60
CA SER A 700 18.09 -4.08 2.71
C SER A 700 18.25 -5.35 3.54
N GLY A 701 18.30 -5.20 4.85
CA GLY A 701 18.54 -6.32 5.76
C GLY A 701 19.96 -6.91 5.71
N SER A 702 20.95 -6.20 5.14
CA SER A 702 22.34 -6.68 5.11
C SER A 702 23.06 -6.62 6.46
N GLY A 703 22.36 -6.23 7.54
CA GLY A 703 22.95 -6.07 8.87
C GLY A 703 23.93 -4.90 8.99
N THR A 704 23.73 -3.84 8.19
CA THR A 704 24.53 -2.61 8.22
C THR A 704 23.70 -1.43 8.69
N ASP A 705 24.34 -0.28 8.96
CA ASP A 705 23.70 0.93 9.47
C ASP A 705 22.90 1.72 8.42
N GLY A 706 22.49 1.08 7.31
CA GLY A 706 21.69 1.68 6.25
C GLY A 706 22.34 2.92 5.65
N PHE A 707 21.80 4.09 6.01
CA PHE A 707 22.27 5.41 5.54
C PHE A 707 23.64 5.85 6.06
N ILE A 708 24.16 5.21 7.12
CA ILE A 708 25.50 5.49 7.66
C ILE A 708 26.49 4.46 7.10
N LEU A 709 26.66 4.51 5.78
CA LEU A 709 27.56 3.61 5.06
C LEU A 709 29.03 4.01 5.34
N PRO A 710 29.91 3.08 5.75
CA PRO A 710 31.30 3.40 6.06
C PRO A 710 32.04 4.04 4.87
N ALA A 711 32.93 5.00 5.15
CA ALA A 711 33.65 5.74 4.12
C ALA A 711 34.54 4.84 3.22
N SER A 712 34.92 3.65 3.69
CA SER A 712 35.63 2.63 2.88
C SER A 712 34.79 2.05 1.75
N GLN A 713 33.48 2.28 1.75
CA GLN A 713 32.55 1.84 0.70
C GLN A 713 32.31 2.90 -0.37
N ILE A 714 32.88 4.11 -0.22
CA ILE A 714 32.70 5.22 -1.17
C ILE A 714 33.29 4.87 -2.54
N ASP A 715 34.60 4.63 -2.63
CA ASP A 715 35.27 4.28 -3.89
C ASP A 715 34.66 3.02 -4.57
N PRO A 716 34.39 1.92 -3.86
CA PRO A 716 33.67 0.78 -4.45
C PRO A 716 32.31 1.14 -5.05
N SER A 717 31.51 1.94 -4.34
CA SER A 717 30.17 2.36 -4.81
C SER A 717 30.25 3.30 -6.02
N ILE A 718 31.26 4.19 -6.06
CA ILE A 718 31.53 5.05 -7.22
C ILE A 718 31.86 4.18 -8.44
N ARG A 719 32.84 3.29 -8.32
CA ARG A 719 33.35 2.50 -9.47
C ARG A 719 32.29 1.59 -10.07
N GLU A 720 31.52 0.90 -9.24
CA GLU A 720 30.48 -0.01 -9.74
C GLU A 720 29.31 0.75 -10.38
N THR A 721 28.88 1.86 -9.77
CA THR A 721 27.78 2.65 -10.33
C THR A 721 28.22 3.34 -11.62
N PHE A 722 29.47 3.80 -11.70
CA PHE A 722 30.04 4.35 -12.92
C PHE A 722 30.05 3.34 -14.07
N ALA A 723 30.40 2.07 -13.81
CA ALA A 723 30.33 1.01 -14.83
C ALA A 723 28.90 0.81 -15.36
N SER A 724 27.90 0.96 -14.49
CA SER A 724 26.49 0.98 -14.90
C SER A 724 26.14 2.19 -15.78
N PHE A 725 26.60 3.39 -15.43
CA PHE A 725 26.40 4.60 -16.23
C PHE A 725 27.04 4.48 -17.61
N TYR A 726 28.24 3.91 -17.69
CA TYR A 726 28.88 3.56 -18.96
C TYR A 726 27.99 2.61 -19.78
N SER A 727 27.46 1.56 -19.16
CA SER A 727 26.58 0.62 -19.84
C SER A 727 25.30 1.29 -20.36
N PHE A 728 24.68 2.20 -19.61
CA PHE A 728 23.57 2.99 -20.13
C PHE A 728 23.97 3.83 -21.35
N ALA A 729 25.13 4.48 -21.32
CA ALA A 729 25.63 5.25 -22.45
C ALA A 729 25.84 4.36 -23.69
N ASP A 730 26.34 3.15 -23.50
CA ASP A 730 26.57 2.19 -24.59
C ASP A 730 25.23 1.73 -25.22
N GLN A 731 24.25 1.37 -24.37
CA GLN A 731 22.99 0.77 -24.81
C GLN A 731 21.95 1.79 -25.34
N ILE A 732 21.93 3.01 -24.81
CA ILE A 732 20.94 4.03 -25.19
C ILE A 732 21.33 4.66 -26.53
N PRO A 733 20.44 4.77 -27.52
CA PRO A 733 20.75 5.43 -28.79
C PRO A 733 21.00 6.93 -28.61
N ALA A 734 21.97 7.45 -29.36
CA ALA A 734 22.32 8.88 -29.38
C ALA A 734 21.09 9.71 -29.74
#